data_AF-A0A2V9KJM2-F1
#
_entry.id   AF-A0A2V9KJM2-F1
#
_cell.length_a   1.000
_cell.length_b   1.000
_cell.length_c   1.000
_cell.angle_alpha   90.00
_cell.angle_beta   90.00
_cell.angle_gamma   90.00
#
_symmetry.space_group_name_H-M   'P 1'
#
loop_
_entity.id
_entity.type
_entity.pdbx_description
1 polymer ?
#
loop_
_entity_poly.entity_id
_entity_poly.type
_entity_poly.pdbx_seq_one_letter_code
_entity_poly.pdbx_strand_id
1 'polypeptide(L)'
;LGAALLGAGSLTEEQIVRDPLHFNTRAPEPGRPAFRHVFGGAAAVKRVLWEFDAVHTAVERAGGRLVLARAAGDIERARQEKKLALVVGLDSGVGIEDLEVLRAYHRLGLRKLAVVHAGPVAWANSCFGVAGDSDRGLSDFGRQVVRECNRLGILVDISHASDETMWSVLRTSDRPILASHSGARSVTNSVRNLTDDMLRELARKGGVIGVGAYYDQSMFDRSAATGYYDRTIRVERYLAERNSDPFRLAAALREPARNEEARKALGLPEPRPDERVKEGGSQITEVSDVKGTLDHLDYLVRLIGVEHVALGTDIDMRRSDYLSIVRAYYIENIFALDYNTHTMNATSGWVTGMKPPLTNDTRHRLHKAPRGALAAATATLVCLAAAAAQQPLLPPPASGLVDFKRDIEPIFQARCVTCHGAAMQMNSLRLDRRESALAGGSSGAAIVPGNSAGSRLVEHVSGARKPRMPMSGPPLSAEQVSLIRAWIDQGAKWPESAAGEAPRPADAGSRPRAAHWAFVAPKRPAPPAVVRRAWVRNPIDAFVLARLEREGVEPSPEADRVTLLRRVALDLTGLPPTLEEVEEFVADNRSDAYERVVDRLLASPHYGERWALPWLDLAHYADSDGFNDGIRPHAWRYRHWVIDALNRNLPFDRFTIEQVAGDLLPAATVEAKVATGFLRNTMTNRETGTDSEEFRVEQIIDRTATVGTVWLGLTVGCARCHNHKYDPISQKEFYQLFAFFNSDDEVNIEAPLPGEMGPYLARYPEYQKKRRELIAQYRVAELMPDWERRTLEAADNPEADLLWILSWKRLAWLSDGLQAVLRLEPARRTRRQQDLLTDHFITYYGALVSPERAKELNFGELAKKLAALAGEYPGLSEAQTVAARAHPRSTRILVRGDFRNPGAPVEPGTPAILHPLASGEKPTRLALARWLVSKENPLTARVTVNRMWQELFGRGLVETSEDFGARGERPSHPELLDWLATEFMDGWDSKHIQRLIVTSATYRQRSRVRPDLATRDPQNRLLARQSRLRLPAELVRDVTLAASGLLNTTVGGRSVSPSMPTGMADLGHYLSWKASTGQDLYRRGLYTLFKRVAQYPQLAVFDAPDRQQSCSRRDRSTTPLQALNLLNDPVFLEAAQGLAARTLRESSGDSRERIAYAFRLCLGRPPAPAEADRLARYFENQAAILAREPTARARLFPAQGVEGTSQADDAAWVALSSVLLNLDEFITRE
;
A
#
# COMPACT_ATOMS: atom_id res chain seq x y z
N LEU A 1 31.71 -35.44 -21.32
CA LEU A 1 30.25 -35.72 -21.35
C LEU A 1 29.90 -36.97 -22.15
N GLY A 2 30.18 -37.01 -23.46
CA GLY A 2 29.82 -38.14 -24.34
C GLY A 2 30.34 -39.52 -23.90
N ALA A 3 31.58 -39.60 -23.40
CA ALA A 3 32.17 -40.85 -22.90
C ALA A 3 31.43 -41.49 -21.71
N ALA A 4 30.77 -40.68 -20.85
CA ALA A 4 30.04 -41.18 -19.68
C ALA A 4 28.64 -41.73 -20.03
N LEU A 5 28.13 -41.43 -21.23
CA LEU A 5 26.85 -41.93 -21.75
C LEU A 5 27.06 -43.11 -22.72
N LEU A 6 28.20 -43.16 -23.42
CA LEU A 6 28.65 -44.35 -24.16
C LEU A 6 28.85 -45.57 -23.25
N GLY A 7 29.43 -45.37 -22.07
CA GLY A 7 29.62 -46.44 -21.08
C GLY A 7 28.33 -46.99 -20.46
N ALA A 8 27.20 -46.30 -20.63
CA ALA A 8 25.88 -46.69 -20.14
C ALA A 8 24.99 -47.35 -21.21
N GLY A 9 25.43 -47.39 -22.48
CA GLY A 9 24.66 -47.96 -23.60
C GLY A 9 23.47 -47.13 -24.06
N SER A 10 23.25 -45.93 -23.51
CA SER A 10 22.06 -45.10 -23.80
C SER A 10 22.21 -44.22 -25.07
N LEU A 11 23.42 -44.09 -25.62
CA LEU A 11 23.74 -43.39 -26.87
C LEU A 11 24.90 -44.12 -27.59
N THR A 12 24.89 -44.16 -28.93
CA THR A 12 26.02 -44.68 -29.75
C THR A 12 27.02 -43.58 -30.10
N GLU A 13 28.25 -43.97 -30.45
CA GLU A 13 29.32 -43.02 -30.84
C GLU A 13 28.92 -42.21 -32.09
N GLU A 14 28.12 -42.83 -32.96
CA GLU A 14 27.54 -42.19 -34.14
C GLU A 14 26.49 -41.13 -33.78
N GLN A 15 25.69 -41.34 -32.73
CA GLN A 15 24.73 -40.35 -32.21
C GLN A 15 25.41 -39.16 -31.50
N ILE A 16 26.70 -39.31 -31.14
CA ILE A 16 27.52 -38.28 -30.47
C ILE A 16 28.35 -37.47 -31.47
N VAL A 17 28.87 -38.12 -32.52
CA VAL A 17 29.90 -37.54 -33.41
C VAL A 17 29.33 -37.11 -34.78
N ARG A 18 28.26 -37.73 -35.29
CA ARG A 18 27.67 -37.35 -36.57
C ARG A 18 26.36 -36.58 -36.34
N ASP A 19 26.42 -35.29 -36.67
CA ASP A 19 25.30 -34.35 -36.87
C ASP A 19 24.90 -33.44 -35.68
N PRO A 20 25.26 -32.14 -35.73
CA PRO A 20 24.74 -31.16 -34.79
C PRO A 20 23.22 -30.89 -34.94
N LEU A 21 22.55 -31.16 -36.08
CA LEU A 21 21.30 -30.45 -36.41
C LEU A 21 20.21 -31.16 -37.25
N HIS A 22 20.19 -32.48 -37.46
CA HIS A 22 18.99 -33.16 -38.01
C HIS A 22 18.29 -34.12 -37.05
N PHE A 23 17.04 -33.79 -36.67
CA PHE A 23 16.10 -34.74 -36.05
C PHE A 23 15.25 -35.42 -37.13
N ASN A 24 15.31 -36.75 -37.18
CA ASN A 24 14.46 -37.59 -38.02
C ASN A 24 13.13 -37.85 -37.31
N THR A 25 12.03 -37.21 -37.74
CA THR A 25 10.68 -37.47 -37.25
C THR A 25 9.97 -38.45 -38.19
N ARG A 26 9.85 -39.73 -37.82
CA ARG A 26 8.80 -40.59 -38.41
C ARG A 26 7.44 -40.09 -37.94
N ALA A 27 6.48 -39.99 -38.87
CA ALA A 27 5.11 -39.60 -38.57
C ALA A 27 4.46 -40.55 -37.53
N PRO A 28 3.66 -40.04 -36.58
CA PRO A 28 2.97 -40.87 -35.59
C PRO A 28 1.84 -41.68 -36.22
N GLU A 29 1.61 -42.91 -35.74
CA GLU A 29 0.42 -43.69 -36.10
C GLU A 29 -0.87 -42.99 -35.62
N PRO A 30 -1.99 -43.08 -36.37
CA PRO A 30 -3.24 -42.45 -35.99
C PRO A 30 -3.80 -43.02 -34.67
N GLY A 31 -4.02 -42.16 -33.66
CA GLY A 31 -4.76 -42.53 -32.44
C GLY A 31 -4.03 -42.34 -31.10
N ARG A 32 -2.80 -41.80 -31.06
CA ARG A 32 -2.10 -41.45 -29.81
C ARG A 32 -1.74 -39.96 -29.73
N PRO A 33 -1.93 -39.27 -28.57
CA PRO A 33 -1.65 -37.83 -28.46
C PRO A 33 -0.16 -37.48 -28.58
N ALA A 34 0.13 -36.42 -29.35
CA ALA A 34 1.45 -36.06 -29.86
C ALA A 34 2.46 -35.49 -28.83
N PHE A 35 2.07 -35.27 -27.57
CA PHE A 35 2.98 -34.67 -26.56
C PHE A 35 4.19 -35.55 -26.24
N ARG A 36 4.13 -36.86 -26.54
CA ARG A 36 5.22 -37.80 -26.29
C ARG A 36 6.44 -37.64 -27.21
N HIS A 37 6.32 -36.95 -28.35
CA HIS A 37 7.34 -37.03 -29.41
C HIS A 37 8.10 -35.74 -29.75
N VAL A 38 7.79 -34.59 -29.15
CA VAL A 38 8.58 -33.37 -29.42
C VAL A 38 9.91 -33.37 -28.64
N PHE A 39 9.96 -33.97 -27.44
CA PHE A 39 11.19 -34.12 -26.64
C PHE A 39 11.20 -35.44 -25.85
N GLY A 40 11.32 -36.59 -26.53
CA GLY A 40 11.50 -37.91 -25.89
C GLY A 40 12.86 -38.53 -26.22
N GLY A 41 13.34 -39.48 -25.42
CA GLY A 41 14.58 -40.21 -25.67
C GLY A 41 15.83 -39.33 -25.85
N ALA A 42 16.68 -39.69 -26.81
CA ALA A 42 17.99 -39.07 -27.06
C ALA A 42 17.94 -37.55 -27.32
N ALA A 43 16.83 -37.02 -27.87
CA ALA A 43 16.64 -35.60 -28.15
C ALA A 43 16.56 -34.74 -26.88
N ALA A 44 15.76 -35.19 -25.92
CA ALA A 44 15.65 -34.57 -24.61
C ALA A 44 16.99 -34.64 -23.88
N VAL A 45 17.66 -35.80 -23.96
CA VAL A 45 18.98 -35.97 -23.34
C VAL A 45 19.99 -34.97 -23.90
N LYS A 46 20.08 -34.81 -25.23
CA LYS A 46 20.98 -33.85 -25.88
C LYS A 46 20.70 -32.41 -25.45
N ARG A 47 19.43 -32.01 -25.32
CA ARG A 47 19.06 -30.66 -24.86
C ARG A 47 19.48 -30.40 -23.42
N VAL A 48 19.23 -31.34 -22.51
CA VAL A 48 19.63 -31.22 -21.09
C VAL A 48 21.14 -31.04 -20.97
N LEU A 49 21.93 -31.79 -21.75
CA LEU A 49 23.38 -31.66 -21.75
C LEU A 49 23.85 -30.29 -22.25
N TRP A 50 23.16 -29.69 -23.22
CA TRP A 50 23.49 -28.34 -23.70
C TRP A 50 23.20 -27.27 -22.65
N GLU A 51 22.07 -27.37 -21.94
CA GLU A 51 21.76 -26.44 -20.84
C GLU A 51 22.77 -26.58 -19.69
N PHE A 52 23.20 -27.80 -19.38
CA PHE A 52 24.25 -28.01 -18.38
C PHE A 52 25.55 -27.35 -18.81
N ASP A 53 25.97 -27.53 -20.07
CA ASP A 53 27.16 -26.88 -20.63
C ASP A 53 27.07 -25.35 -20.59
N ALA A 54 25.90 -24.78 -20.89
CA ALA A 54 25.66 -23.34 -20.79
C ALA A 54 25.81 -22.83 -19.35
N VAL A 55 25.31 -23.57 -18.36
CA VAL A 55 25.48 -23.23 -16.94
C VAL A 55 26.94 -23.31 -16.51
N HIS A 56 27.67 -24.37 -16.89
CA HIS A 56 29.10 -24.50 -16.59
C HIS A 56 29.90 -23.37 -17.24
N THR A 57 29.63 -23.07 -18.51
CA THR A 57 30.24 -21.96 -19.25
C THR A 57 29.96 -20.61 -18.59
N ALA A 58 28.74 -20.39 -18.08
CA ALA A 58 28.39 -19.17 -17.36
C ALA A 58 29.19 -19.01 -16.05
N VAL A 59 29.39 -20.11 -15.32
CA VAL A 59 30.23 -20.12 -14.11
C VAL A 59 31.69 -19.82 -14.44
N GLU A 60 32.24 -20.44 -15.48
CA GLU A 60 33.62 -20.20 -15.95
C GLU A 60 33.83 -18.73 -16.36
N ARG A 61 32.87 -18.14 -17.09
CA ARG A 61 32.93 -16.74 -17.54
C ARG A 61 32.74 -15.73 -16.43
N ALA A 62 32.20 -16.12 -15.28
CA ALA A 62 31.88 -15.21 -14.19
C ALA A 62 33.10 -14.74 -13.36
N GLY A 63 34.33 -15.13 -13.73
CA GLY A 63 35.57 -14.62 -13.13
C GLY A 63 35.67 -14.85 -11.62
N GLY A 64 35.12 -15.96 -11.12
CA GLY A 64 35.11 -16.30 -9.69
C GLY A 64 33.95 -15.69 -8.89
N ARG A 65 33.00 -14.98 -9.50
CA ARG A 65 31.80 -14.44 -8.84
C ARG A 65 30.70 -15.49 -8.59
N LEU A 66 30.68 -16.55 -9.42
CA LEU A 66 29.77 -17.68 -9.28
C LEU A 66 30.56 -18.91 -8.84
N VAL A 67 29.97 -19.71 -7.95
CA VAL A 67 30.50 -21.00 -7.51
C VAL A 67 29.44 -22.04 -7.80
N LEU A 68 29.78 -23.03 -8.63
CA LEU A 68 28.93 -24.20 -8.81
C LEU A 68 28.92 -25.03 -7.52
N ALA A 69 27.77 -25.09 -6.85
CA ALA A 69 27.58 -25.82 -5.62
C ALA A 69 27.07 -27.25 -5.89
N ARG A 70 27.83 -28.23 -5.42
CA ARG A 70 27.51 -29.67 -5.53
C ARG A 70 27.16 -30.28 -4.18
N ALA A 71 27.40 -29.58 -3.09
CA ALA A 71 26.99 -29.94 -1.74
C ALA A 71 26.64 -28.69 -0.93
N ALA A 72 25.94 -28.88 0.20
CA ALA A 72 25.60 -27.77 1.11
C ALA A 72 26.84 -27.00 1.59
N GLY A 73 27.96 -27.69 1.84
CA GLY A 73 29.23 -27.04 2.21
C GLY A 73 29.80 -26.11 1.13
N ASP A 74 29.47 -26.32 -0.15
CA ASP A 74 29.87 -25.40 -1.22
C ASP A 74 29.06 -24.09 -1.18
N ILE A 75 27.79 -24.19 -0.78
CA ILE A 75 26.91 -23.03 -0.58
C ILE A 75 27.42 -22.20 0.60
N GLU A 76 27.72 -22.86 1.73
CA GLU A 76 28.29 -22.19 2.91
C GLU A 76 29.64 -21.53 2.62
N ARG A 77 30.51 -22.22 1.87
CA ARG A 77 31.79 -21.66 1.45
C ARG A 77 31.60 -20.47 0.52
N ALA A 78 30.73 -20.56 -0.48
CA ALA A 78 30.43 -19.43 -1.37
C ALA A 78 29.88 -18.23 -0.59
N ARG A 79 29.00 -18.46 0.39
CA ARG A 79 28.49 -17.43 1.31
C ARG A 79 29.64 -16.77 2.09
N GLN A 80 30.54 -17.56 2.69
CA GLN A 80 31.70 -17.04 3.44
C GLN A 80 32.65 -16.24 2.54
N GLU A 81 32.85 -16.69 1.31
CA GLU A 81 33.67 -16.03 0.29
C GLU A 81 32.95 -14.88 -0.43
N LYS A 82 31.69 -14.57 -0.08
CA LYS A 82 30.85 -13.55 -0.72
C LYS A 82 30.67 -13.75 -2.24
N LYS A 83 30.58 -15.02 -2.66
CA LYS A 83 30.29 -15.46 -4.03
C LYS A 83 28.89 -16.04 -4.11
N LEU A 84 28.32 -16.11 -5.30
CA LEU A 84 26.99 -16.69 -5.50
C LEU A 84 27.09 -18.19 -5.73
N ALA A 85 26.43 -18.98 -4.88
CA ALA A 85 26.30 -20.41 -5.09
C ALA A 85 25.23 -20.71 -6.14
N LEU A 86 25.58 -21.49 -7.16
CA LEU A 86 24.68 -21.96 -8.22
C LEU A 86 24.48 -23.48 -8.07
N VAL A 87 23.24 -23.91 -7.91
CA VAL A 87 22.86 -25.33 -7.84
C VAL A 87 22.13 -25.71 -9.13
N VAL A 88 22.57 -26.79 -9.79
CA VAL A 88 21.93 -27.25 -11.03
C VAL A 88 20.68 -28.04 -10.71
N GLY A 89 19.53 -27.54 -11.16
CA GLY A 89 18.24 -28.23 -11.11
C GLY A 89 17.74 -28.56 -12.51
N LEU A 90 16.98 -29.65 -12.63
CA LEU A 90 16.24 -29.99 -13.84
C LEU A 90 14.74 -29.97 -13.54
N ASP A 91 13.99 -29.11 -14.23
CA ASP A 91 12.56 -28.88 -13.98
C ASP A 91 11.61 -29.81 -14.74
N SER A 92 12.10 -30.98 -15.16
CA SER A 92 11.28 -32.04 -15.72
C SER A 92 12.03 -33.37 -15.74
N GLY A 93 11.32 -34.48 -15.51
CA GLY A 93 11.83 -35.83 -15.70
C GLY A 93 12.00 -36.27 -17.16
N VAL A 94 11.79 -35.36 -18.11
CA VAL A 94 11.82 -35.66 -19.55
C VAL A 94 13.19 -36.17 -20.00
N GLY A 95 13.21 -37.23 -20.82
CA GLY A 95 14.45 -37.87 -21.29
C GLY A 95 15.10 -38.84 -20.30
N ILE A 96 14.63 -38.93 -19.06
CA ILE A 96 15.07 -39.96 -18.10
C ILE A 96 14.22 -41.21 -18.33
N GLU A 97 14.70 -42.08 -19.22
CA GLU A 97 14.09 -43.38 -19.53
C GLU A 97 14.90 -44.55 -18.96
N ASP A 98 16.12 -44.27 -18.46
CA ASP A 98 17.02 -45.18 -17.77
C ASP A 98 17.65 -44.47 -16.56
N LEU A 99 17.87 -45.20 -15.46
CA LEU A 99 18.56 -44.72 -14.27
C LEU A 99 20.02 -44.34 -14.56
N GLU A 100 20.68 -44.91 -15.57
CA GLU A 100 22.03 -44.48 -15.95
C GLU A 100 22.06 -43.03 -16.47
N VAL A 101 21.01 -42.58 -17.16
CA VAL A 101 20.91 -41.18 -17.61
C VAL A 101 20.84 -40.24 -16.41
N LEU A 102 20.03 -40.59 -15.40
CA LEU A 102 19.96 -39.85 -14.14
C LEU A 102 21.31 -39.84 -13.40
N ARG A 103 22.00 -40.98 -13.33
CA ARG A 103 23.34 -41.09 -12.75
C ARG A 103 24.36 -40.24 -13.52
N ALA A 104 24.27 -40.18 -14.84
CA ALA A 104 25.10 -39.33 -15.67
C ALA A 104 24.84 -37.84 -15.37
N TYR A 105 23.58 -37.40 -15.29
CA TYR A 105 23.25 -36.02 -14.93
C TYR A 105 23.75 -35.64 -13.55
N HIS A 106 23.67 -36.55 -12.58
CA HIS A 106 24.23 -36.33 -11.25
C HIS A 106 25.75 -36.09 -11.29
N ARG A 107 26.50 -36.89 -12.08
CA ARG A 107 27.94 -36.69 -12.30
C ARG A 107 28.25 -35.32 -12.93
N LEU A 108 27.32 -34.79 -13.73
CA LEU A 108 27.46 -33.49 -14.38
C LEU A 108 27.03 -32.30 -13.51
N GLY A 109 26.52 -32.55 -12.30
CA GLY A 109 26.22 -31.52 -11.33
C GLY A 109 24.74 -31.39 -10.95
N LEU A 110 23.84 -32.21 -11.50
CA LEU A 110 22.42 -32.20 -11.13
C LEU A 110 22.25 -32.48 -9.63
N ARG A 111 21.52 -31.60 -8.92
CA ARG A 111 21.23 -31.72 -7.48
C ARG A 111 19.75 -31.56 -7.10
N LYS A 112 18.90 -31.11 -8.03
CA LYS A 112 17.43 -31.06 -7.90
C LYS A 112 16.80 -31.66 -9.15
N LEU A 113 15.79 -32.52 -9.01
CA LEU A 113 14.99 -33.03 -10.11
C LEU A 113 13.50 -32.84 -9.83
N ALA A 114 12.81 -32.01 -10.62
CA ALA A 114 11.36 -32.02 -10.66
C ALA A 114 10.88 -33.25 -11.44
N VAL A 115 9.98 -34.03 -10.84
CA VAL A 115 9.53 -35.30 -11.43
C VAL A 115 8.79 -35.10 -12.76
N VAL A 116 8.21 -33.92 -12.99
CA VAL A 116 7.42 -33.55 -14.17
C VAL A 116 7.33 -32.03 -14.28
N HIS A 117 6.97 -31.52 -15.46
CA HIS A 117 6.62 -30.10 -15.68
C HIS A 117 5.13 -29.96 -16.05
N ALA A 118 4.78 -29.02 -16.92
CA ALA A 118 3.42 -28.80 -17.41
C ALA A 118 2.84 -29.96 -18.24
N GLY A 119 3.68 -30.78 -18.89
CA GLY A 119 3.26 -32.00 -19.59
C GLY A 119 3.67 -33.25 -18.81
N PRO A 120 2.84 -34.32 -18.78
CA PRO A 120 3.21 -35.58 -18.14
C PRO A 120 4.39 -36.26 -18.86
N VAL A 121 5.19 -37.02 -18.11
CA VAL A 121 6.27 -37.86 -18.66
C VAL A 121 5.86 -39.33 -18.61
N ALA A 122 6.62 -40.22 -19.26
CA ALA A 122 6.27 -41.65 -19.36
C ALA A 122 6.08 -42.35 -18.00
N TRP A 123 6.61 -41.78 -16.91
CA TRP A 123 6.61 -42.37 -15.58
C TRP A 123 6.03 -41.49 -14.46
N ALA A 124 5.54 -40.28 -14.76
CA ALA A 124 4.93 -39.36 -13.78
C ALA A 124 3.88 -38.42 -14.41
N ASN A 125 2.74 -38.25 -13.73
CA ASN A 125 1.66 -37.34 -14.15
C ASN A 125 1.85 -35.89 -13.69
N SER A 126 1.44 -34.96 -14.54
CA SER A 126 1.43 -33.52 -14.29
C SER A 126 0.07 -33.05 -13.75
N CYS A 127 0.02 -31.96 -13.01
CA CYS A 127 -1.22 -31.30 -12.60
C CYS A 127 -2.09 -30.82 -13.79
N PHE A 128 -1.54 -30.78 -15.01
CA PHE A 128 -2.25 -30.43 -16.24
C PHE A 128 -2.54 -31.61 -17.18
N GLY A 129 -2.09 -32.84 -16.87
CA GLY A 129 -2.30 -33.97 -17.77
C GLY A 129 -1.79 -35.32 -17.25
N VAL A 130 -2.36 -36.40 -17.79
CA VAL A 130 -2.07 -37.80 -17.43
C VAL A 130 -1.42 -38.52 -18.61
N ALA A 131 -0.43 -39.37 -18.37
CA ALA A 131 0.21 -40.21 -19.42
C ALA A 131 0.20 -41.70 -19.09
N GLY A 132 -0.37 -42.52 -19.99
CA GLY A 132 -0.22 -43.99 -20.02
C GLY A 132 -0.64 -44.71 -18.73
N ASP A 133 -0.04 -45.88 -18.47
CA ASP A 133 -0.31 -46.80 -17.33
C ASP A 133 -0.01 -46.23 -15.92
N SER A 134 0.14 -44.92 -15.78
CA SER A 134 0.44 -44.26 -14.52
C SER A 134 -0.82 -43.74 -13.81
N ASP A 135 -1.92 -44.50 -13.84
CA ASP A 135 -3.23 -44.18 -13.23
C ASP A 135 -3.19 -43.86 -11.72
N ARG A 136 -2.01 -43.95 -11.08
CA ARG A 136 -1.76 -43.67 -9.66
C ARG A 136 -0.62 -42.67 -9.41
N GLY A 137 -0.30 -41.82 -10.39
CA GLY A 137 0.67 -40.73 -10.26
C GLY A 137 2.08 -41.08 -10.72
N LEU A 138 2.77 -42.03 -10.05
CA LEU A 138 4.05 -42.58 -10.51
C LEU A 138 3.90 -44.02 -11.01
N SER A 139 4.59 -44.35 -12.11
CA SER A 139 4.80 -45.74 -12.52
C SER A 139 5.83 -46.46 -11.63
N ASP A 140 6.03 -47.76 -11.81
CA ASP A 140 7.08 -48.51 -11.09
C ASP A 140 8.49 -47.98 -11.41
N PHE A 141 8.73 -47.62 -12.66
CA PHE A 141 9.98 -46.97 -13.06
C PHE A 141 10.10 -45.59 -12.39
N GLY A 142 9.03 -44.80 -12.33
CA GLY A 142 9.02 -43.51 -11.61
C GLY A 142 9.36 -43.66 -10.13
N ARG A 143 8.89 -44.74 -9.48
CA ARG A 143 9.29 -45.08 -8.11
C ARG A 143 10.77 -45.45 -8.00
N GLN A 144 11.34 -46.14 -8.99
CA GLN A 144 12.77 -46.42 -9.04
C GLN A 144 13.60 -45.15 -9.22
N VAL A 145 13.15 -44.21 -10.07
CA VAL A 145 13.78 -42.89 -10.25
C VAL A 145 13.84 -42.12 -8.93
N VAL A 146 12.73 -42.04 -8.18
CA VAL A 146 12.69 -41.38 -6.86
C VAL A 146 13.67 -42.03 -5.88
N ARG A 147 13.71 -43.37 -5.80
CA ARG A 147 14.66 -44.08 -4.92
C ARG A 147 16.11 -43.85 -5.34
N GLU A 148 16.37 -43.77 -6.63
CA GLU A 148 17.71 -43.49 -7.14
C GLU A 148 18.15 -42.06 -6.85
N CYS A 149 17.23 -41.07 -6.93
CA CYS A 149 17.49 -39.72 -6.43
C CYS A 149 17.87 -39.72 -4.95
N ASN A 150 17.14 -40.46 -4.11
CA ASN A 150 17.45 -40.58 -2.68
C ASN A 150 18.82 -41.21 -2.42
N ARG A 151 19.18 -42.24 -3.21
CA ARG A 151 20.48 -42.90 -3.15
C ARG A 151 21.63 -41.97 -3.55
N LEU A 152 21.42 -41.16 -4.60
CA LEU A 152 22.41 -40.22 -5.13
C LEU A 152 22.49 -38.90 -4.35
N GLY A 153 21.49 -38.59 -3.50
CA GLY A 153 21.40 -37.30 -2.82
C GLY A 153 20.88 -36.17 -3.71
N ILE A 154 20.08 -36.49 -4.72
CA ILE A 154 19.37 -35.51 -5.56
C ILE A 154 18.05 -35.16 -4.86
N LEU A 155 17.78 -33.87 -4.67
CA LEU A 155 16.51 -33.40 -4.12
C LEU A 155 15.39 -33.67 -5.13
N VAL A 156 14.37 -34.43 -4.70
CA VAL A 156 13.18 -34.68 -5.51
C VAL A 156 12.22 -33.51 -5.32
N ASP A 157 11.82 -32.90 -6.44
CA ASP A 157 10.90 -31.77 -6.48
C ASP A 157 9.52 -32.20 -7.04
N ILE A 158 8.46 -31.85 -6.32
CA ILE A 158 7.07 -32.18 -6.66
C ILE A 158 6.29 -31.01 -7.26
N SER A 159 6.94 -29.89 -7.54
CA SER A 159 6.33 -28.79 -8.30
C SER A 159 5.84 -29.31 -9.66
N HIS A 160 4.70 -28.80 -10.13
CA HIS A 160 3.96 -29.25 -11.34
C HIS A 160 3.35 -30.66 -11.31
N ALA A 161 3.63 -31.48 -10.31
CA ALA A 161 3.11 -32.84 -10.23
C ALA A 161 1.58 -32.87 -10.01
N SER A 162 0.91 -33.90 -10.53
CA SER A 162 -0.50 -34.16 -10.16
C SER A 162 -0.62 -34.51 -8.67
N ASP A 163 -1.80 -34.37 -8.09
CA ASP A 163 -2.04 -34.72 -6.68
C ASP A 163 -1.66 -36.19 -6.39
N GLU A 164 -1.96 -37.10 -7.30
CA GLU A 164 -1.60 -38.51 -7.22
C GLU A 164 -0.08 -38.71 -7.28
N THR A 165 0.61 -37.97 -8.16
CA THR A 165 2.08 -38.01 -8.27
C THR A 165 2.72 -37.45 -7.01
N MET A 166 2.24 -36.31 -6.48
CA MET A 166 2.73 -35.72 -5.23
C MET A 166 2.65 -36.72 -4.08
N TRP A 167 1.48 -37.33 -3.88
CA TRP A 167 1.30 -38.36 -2.86
C TRP A 167 2.14 -39.61 -3.10
N SER A 168 2.34 -40.01 -4.35
CA SER A 168 3.18 -41.16 -4.70
C SER A 168 4.65 -40.90 -4.43
N VAL A 169 5.16 -39.70 -4.70
CA VAL A 169 6.51 -39.25 -4.34
C VAL A 169 6.66 -39.20 -2.82
N LEU A 170 5.71 -38.56 -2.11
CA LEU A 170 5.71 -38.48 -0.65
C LEU A 170 5.72 -39.88 -0.03
N ARG A 171 5.01 -40.88 -0.57
CA ARG A 171 5.05 -42.26 -0.08
C ARG A 171 6.34 -43.01 -0.44
N THR A 172 6.90 -42.74 -1.62
CA THR A 172 8.05 -43.50 -2.15
C THR A 172 9.37 -43.03 -1.55
N SER A 173 9.50 -41.73 -1.30
CA SER A 173 10.74 -41.18 -0.76
C SER A 173 10.87 -41.37 0.75
N ASP A 174 12.05 -41.83 1.16
CA ASP A 174 12.53 -41.86 2.54
C ASP A 174 13.40 -40.64 2.92
N ARG A 175 13.60 -39.70 1.98
CA ARG A 175 14.32 -38.44 2.18
C ARG A 175 13.37 -37.23 2.10
N PRO A 176 13.76 -36.08 2.69
CA PRO A 176 13.05 -34.81 2.53
C PRO A 176 12.75 -34.46 1.06
N ILE A 177 11.56 -33.92 0.83
CA ILE A 177 11.06 -33.54 -0.50
C ILE A 177 10.96 -32.04 -0.62
N LEU A 178 11.21 -31.54 -1.83
CA LEU A 178 11.10 -30.14 -2.16
C LEU A 178 9.82 -29.89 -2.97
N ALA A 179 9.13 -28.79 -2.72
CA ALA A 179 8.20 -28.19 -3.66
C ALA A 179 8.78 -26.82 -4.00
N SER A 180 9.68 -26.74 -4.99
CA SER A 180 10.57 -25.59 -5.13
C SER A 180 9.88 -24.27 -5.49
N HIS A 181 8.70 -24.30 -6.10
CA HIS A 181 7.89 -23.12 -6.45
C HIS A 181 6.40 -23.49 -6.49
N SER A 182 5.77 -23.57 -5.32
CA SER A 182 4.35 -23.90 -5.14
C SER A 182 3.77 -23.17 -3.92
N GLY A 183 2.45 -23.00 -3.87
CA GLY A 183 1.76 -22.34 -2.76
C GLY A 183 0.83 -23.27 -1.98
N ALA A 184 0.12 -22.70 -1.01
CA ALA A 184 -0.95 -23.35 -0.25
C ALA A 184 -2.30 -23.25 -0.97
N ARG A 185 -2.94 -24.39 -1.26
CA ARG A 185 -4.23 -24.42 -1.98
C ARG A 185 -5.35 -23.74 -1.19
N SER A 186 -5.22 -23.68 0.13
CA SER A 186 -6.15 -23.01 1.05
C SER A 186 -6.08 -21.49 1.00
N VAL A 187 -4.96 -20.93 0.54
CA VAL A 187 -4.83 -19.48 0.26
C VAL A 187 -5.29 -19.20 -1.16
N THR A 188 -4.81 -19.98 -2.13
CA THR A 188 -5.20 -19.86 -3.54
C THR A 188 -5.51 -21.22 -4.15
N ASN A 189 -6.78 -21.46 -4.51
CA ASN A 189 -7.26 -22.77 -4.96
C ASN A 189 -6.86 -23.09 -6.41
N SER A 190 -5.60 -23.46 -6.60
CA SER A 190 -4.99 -23.82 -7.88
C SER A 190 -4.45 -25.25 -7.86
N VAL A 191 -4.49 -25.91 -9.03
CA VAL A 191 -3.90 -27.25 -9.22
C VAL A 191 -2.37 -27.25 -9.09
N ARG A 192 -1.73 -26.07 -9.17
CA ARG A 192 -0.29 -25.92 -8.91
C ARG A 192 0.06 -25.85 -7.42
N ASN A 193 -0.92 -25.66 -6.54
CA ASN A 193 -0.71 -25.50 -5.09
C ASN A 193 -1.01 -26.80 -4.34
N LEU A 194 -0.37 -26.98 -3.18
CA LEU A 194 -0.50 -28.18 -2.37
C LEU A 194 -1.68 -28.05 -1.39
N THR A 195 -2.37 -29.17 -1.16
CA THR A 195 -3.39 -29.24 -0.10
C THR A 195 -2.74 -29.21 1.29
N ASP A 196 -3.48 -28.80 2.31
CA ASP A 196 -2.98 -28.78 3.69
C ASP A 196 -2.45 -30.14 4.16
N ASP A 197 -3.07 -31.24 3.74
CA ASP A 197 -2.62 -32.59 4.12
C ASP A 197 -1.29 -32.95 3.46
N MET A 198 -1.09 -32.56 2.20
CA MET A 198 0.20 -32.71 1.52
C MET A 198 1.28 -31.85 2.18
N LEU A 199 0.94 -30.62 2.58
CA LEU A 199 1.85 -29.70 3.25
C LEU A 199 2.30 -30.27 4.60
N ARG A 200 1.35 -30.75 5.42
CA ARG A 200 1.66 -31.40 6.71
C ARG A 200 2.52 -32.65 6.51
N GLU A 201 2.23 -33.48 5.52
CA GLU A 201 3.02 -34.68 5.24
C GLU A 201 4.43 -34.34 4.73
N LEU A 202 4.56 -33.33 3.86
CA LEU A 202 5.84 -32.82 3.39
C LEU A 202 6.69 -32.34 4.57
N ALA A 203 6.11 -31.54 5.47
CA ALA A 203 6.79 -31.04 6.66
C ALA A 203 7.16 -32.18 7.63
N ARG A 204 6.24 -33.12 7.88
CA ARG A 204 6.49 -34.32 8.70
C ARG A 204 7.69 -35.14 8.19
N LYS A 205 7.97 -35.09 6.88
CA LYS A 205 9.12 -35.76 6.24
C LYS A 205 10.38 -34.90 6.17
N GLY A 206 10.42 -33.73 6.82
CA GLY A 206 11.56 -32.82 6.76
C GLY A 206 11.63 -31.98 5.48
N GLY A 207 10.59 -32.01 4.64
CA GLY A 207 10.56 -31.35 3.34
C GLY A 207 10.37 -29.84 3.43
N VAL A 208 10.57 -29.15 2.30
CA VAL A 208 10.47 -27.68 2.22
C VAL A 208 9.60 -27.27 1.03
N ILE A 209 8.79 -26.23 1.21
CA ILE A 209 8.03 -25.59 0.12
C ILE A 209 8.58 -24.18 -0.14
N GLY A 210 8.95 -23.91 -1.40
CA GLY A 210 9.33 -22.60 -1.89
C GLY A 210 8.13 -21.84 -2.43
N VAL A 211 7.84 -20.66 -1.89
CA VAL A 211 6.74 -19.79 -2.35
C VAL A 211 7.20 -18.95 -3.55
N GLY A 212 6.47 -19.04 -4.67
CA GLY A 212 6.75 -18.32 -5.92
C GLY A 212 6.37 -16.84 -5.95
N ALA A 213 6.63 -16.14 -7.05
CA ALA A 213 6.26 -14.73 -7.24
C ALA A 213 4.98 -14.53 -8.08
N TYR A 214 4.37 -15.60 -8.60
CA TYR A 214 3.17 -15.55 -9.44
C TYR A 214 1.91 -15.94 -8.65
N TYR A 215 1.28 -15.00 -7.95
CA TYR A 215 0.06 -15.30 -7.19
C TYR A 215 -1.11 -14.34 -7.41
N ASP A 216 -1.31 -13.91 -8.64
CA ASP A 216 -2.68 -13.92 -9.20
C ASP A 216 -2.86 -15.22 -10.00
N GLN A 217 -3.28 -16.30 -9.33
CA GLN A 217 -3.56 -17.58 -10.00
C GLN A 217 -5.03 -17.70 -10.45
N SER A 218 -5.70 -16.59 -10.72
CA SER A 218 -6.88 -16.60 -11.59
C SER A 218 -6.56 -17.18 -12.99
N MET A 219 -5.29 -17.13 -13.42
CA MET A 219 -4.81 -17.69 -14.69
C MET A 219 -4.83 -19.23 -14.78
N PHE A 220 -5.00 -19.97 -13.68
CA PHE A 220 -4.92 -21.44 -13.67
C PHE A 220 -6.22 -22.12 -13.21
N ASP A 221 -7.37 -21.49 -13.47
CA ASP A 221 -8.64 -22.22 -13.45
C ASP A 221 -8.57 -23.41 -14.43
N ARG A 222 -8.97 -24.59 -13.95
CA ARG A 222 -8.87 -25.89 -14.65
C ARG A 222 -9.58 -25.85 -16.01
N SER A 223 -10.61 -25.00 -16.15
CA SER A 223 -11.36 -24.82 -17.39
C SER A 223 -10.63 -23.96 -18.45
N ALA A 224 -9.92 -22.91 -18.02
CA ALA A 224 -9.28 -21.92 -18.90
C ALA A 224 -7.86 -22.33 -19.32
N ALA A 225 -7.06 -22.88 -18.39
CA ALA A 225 -5.68 -23.28 -18.65
C ALA A 225 -5.59 -24.45 -19.65
N THR A 226 -6.48 -25.45 -19.51
CA THR A 226 -6.50 -26.63 -20.39
C THR A 226 -6.81 -26.25 -21.85
N GLY A 227 -7.71 -25.28 -22.07
CA GLY A 227 -8.02 -24.75 -23.39
C GLY A 227 -6.91 -23.88 -23.98
N TYR A 228 -6.25 -23.05 -23.17
CA TYR A 228 -5.11 -22.22 -23.60
C TYR A 228 -3.92 -23.09 -24.02
N TYR A 229 -3.48 -24.02 -23.18
CA TYR A 229 -2.37 -24.90 -23.52
C TYR A 229 -2.69 -25.79 -24.73
N ASP A 230 -3.88 -26.38 -24.83
CA ASP A 230 -4.25 -27.18 -26.02
C ASP A 230 -4.20 -26.36 -27.33
N ARG A 231 -4.61 -25.08 -27.30
CA ARG A 231 -4.50 -24.18 -28.47
C ARG A 231 -3.06 -23.84 -28.82
N THR A 232 -2.25 -23.43 -27.83
CA THR A 232 -0.83 -23.09 -28.03
C THR A 232 -0.04 -24.29 -28.55
N ILE A 233 -0.31 -25.49 -28.02
CA ILE A 233 0.33 -26.74 -28.44
C ILE A 233 0.00 -27.08 -29.90
N ARG A 234 -1.24 -26.84 -30.34
CA ARG A 234 -1.64 -27.07 -31.74
C ARG A 234 -0.92 -26.10 -32.69
N VAL A 235 -0.76 -24.85 -32.30
CA VAL A 235 -0.01 -23.82 -33.05
C VAL A 235 1.48 -24.16 -33.14
N GLU A 236 2.09 -24.51 -32.00
CA GLU A 236 3.48 -24.95 -31.95
C GLU A 236 3.70 -26.17 -32.84
N ARG A 237 2.78 -27.14 -32.84
CA ARG A 237 2.82 -28.31 -33.73
C ARG A 237 2.76 -27.92 -35.20
N TYR A 238 1.82 -27.05 -35.57
CA TYR A 238 1.65 -26.59 -36.95
C TYR A 238 2.87 -25.83 -37.49
N LEU A 239 3.52 -25.04 -36.63
CA LEU A 239 4.74 -24.30 -36.96
C LEU A 239 5.98 -25.20 -36.96
N ALA A 240 6.06 -26.18 -36.07
CA ALA A 240 7.16 -27.15 -36.01
C ALA A 240 7.15 -28.09 -37.23
N GLU A 241 5.99 -28.50 -37.72
CA GLU A 241 5.83 -29.28 -38.96
C GLU A 241 6.35 -28.54 -40.21
N ARG A 242 6.45 -27.20 -40.14
CA ARG A 242 6.86 -26.31 -41.25
C ARG A 242 8.21 -25.63 -41.04
N ASN A 243 8.83 -25.78 -39.86
CA ASN A 243 10.14 -25.24 -39.54
C ASN A 243 11.01 -26.35 -38.93
N SER A 244 11.93 -26.90 -39.73
CA SER A 244 12.80 -28.00 -39.34
C SER A 244 13.98 -27.60 -38.43
N ASP A 245 14.20 -26.30 -38.21
CA ASP A 245 15.25 -25.75 -37.35
C ASP A 245 14.64 -25.21 -36.04
N PRO A 246 15.04 -25.72 -34.86
CA PRO A 246 14.51 -25.29 -33.56
C PRO A 246 14.74 -23.80 -33.25
N PHE A 247 15.80 -23.19 -33.78
CA PHE A 247 16.07 -21.76 -33.58
C PHE A 247 15.15 -20.89 -34.46
N ARG A 248 14.83 -21.36 -35.67
CA ARG A 248 13.83 -20.71 -36.52
C ARG A 248 12.41 -20.93 -36.02
N LEU A 249 12.11 -22.07 -35.39
CA LEU A 249 10.84 -22.31 -34.72
C LEU A 249 10.67 -21.38 -33.51
N ALA A 250 11.70 -21.24 -32.67
CA ALA A 250 11.68 -20.32 -31.54
C ALA A 250 11.56 -18.84 -31.98
N ALA A 251 12.17 -18.47 -33.12
CA ALA A 251 11.99 -17.16 -33.72
C ALA A 251 10.58 -16.99 -34.32
N ALA A 252 10.07 -18.00 -35.04
CA ALA A 252 8.74 -18.00 -35.64
C ALA A 252 7.62 -17.97 -34.60
N LEU A 253 7.79 -18.62 -33.45
CA LEU A 253 6.86 -18.56 -32.31
C LEU A 253 6.81 -17.18 -31.67
N ARG A 254 7.87 -16.37 -31.84
CA ARG A 254 7.96 -14.98 -31.35
C ARG A 254 7.55 -13.96 -32.42
N GLU A 255 7.28 -14.38 -33.65
CA GLU A 255 6.81 -13.53 -34.75
C GLU A 255 5.27 -13.54 -34.78
N PRO A 256 4.59 -12.45 -34.39
CA PRO A 256 3.13 -12.42 -34.25
C PRO A 256 2.37 -12.84 -35.52
N ALA A 257 2.86 -12.41 -36.68
CA ALA A 257 2.26 -12.71 -37.98
C ALA A 257 2.23 -14.20 -38.32
N ARG A 258 3.26 -14.96 -37.94
CA ARG A 258 3.34 -16.41 -38.21
C ARG A 258 2.46 -17.22 -37.26
N ASN A 259 2.30 -16.75 -36.02
CA ASN A 259 1.42 -17.35 -35.04
C ASN A 259 -0.06 -17.17 -35.45
N GLU A 260 -0.41 -16.00 -35.96
CA GLU A 260 -1.74 -15.69 -36.50
C GLU A 260 -2.08 -16.53 -37.74
N GLU A 261 -1.13 -16.70 -38.67
CA GLU A 261 -1.29 -17.56 -39.84
C GLU A 261 -1.52 -19.03 -39.46
N ALA A 262 -0.76 -19.53 -38.48
CA ALA A 262 -0.90 -20.89 -37.97
C ALA A 262 -2.25 -21.13 -37.30
N ARG A 263 -2.75 -20.18 -36.52
CA ARG A 263 -4.08 -20.25 -35.89
C ARG A 263 -5.19 -20.29 -36.94
N LYS A 264 -5.10 -19.42 -37.95
CA LYS A 264 -6.07 -19.35 -39.04
C LYS A 264 -6.14 -20.66 -39.82
N ALA A 265 -4.99 -21.27 -40.10
CA ALA A 265 -4.92 -22.55 -40.79
C ALA A 265 -5.43 -23.74 -39.96
N LEU A 266 -5.36 -23.65 -38.63
CA LEU A 266 -5.88 -24.67 -37.71
C LEU A 266 -7.35 -24.45 -37.32
N GLY A 267 -8.00 -23.38 -37.81
CA GLY A 267 -9.37 -23.02 -37.44
C GLY A 267 -9.52 -22.64 -35.96
N LEU A 268 -8.45 -22.14 -35.33
CA LEU A 268 -8.48 -21.71 -33.93
C LEU A 268 -9.01 -20.26 -33.85
N PRO A 269 -9.84 -19.92 -32.84
CA PRO A 269 -10.32 -18.56 -32.65
C PRO A 269 -9.18 -17.58 -32.31
N GLU A 270 -9.37 -16.30 -32.63
CA GLU A 270 -8.48 -15.21 -32.23
C GLU A 270 -8.24 -15.23 -30.70
N PRO A 271 -6.99 -15.10 -30.22
CA PRO A 271 -6.71 -15.07 -28.80
C PRO A 271 -7.42 -13.87 -28.16
N ARG A 272 -8.12 -14.14 -27.07
CA ARG A 272 -8.77 -13.10 -26.26
C ARG A 272 -7.70 -12.13 -25.71
N PRO A 273 -8.05 -10.88 -25.34
CA PRO A 273 -7.08 -9.90 -24.86
C PRO A 273 -6.21 -10.41 -23.68
N ASP A 274 -6.78 -11.22 -22.79
CA ASP A 274 -6.10 -11.91 -21.67
C ASP A 274 -5.11 -12.99 -22.13
N GLU A 275 -5.28 -13.55 -23.33
CA GLU A 275 -4.40 -14.56 -23.92
C GLU A 275 -3.25 -13.92 -24.73
N ARG A 276 -3.46 -12.74 -25.33
CA ARG A 276 -2.43 -11.97 -26.07
C ARG A 276 -1.29 -11.47 -25.17
N VAL A 277 -1.59 -11.25 -23.89
CA VAL A 277 -0.62 -10.92 -22.82
C VAL A 277 0.48 -11.98 -22.66
N LYS A 278 0.21 -13.26 -22.97
CA LYS A 278 1.20 -14.33 -22.86
C LYS A 278 2.05 -14.51 -24.12
N GLU A 279 1.58 -14.08 -25.29
CA GLU A 279 2.29 -14.25 -26.57
C GLU A 279 3.20 -13.06 -26.93
N GLY A 280 2.86 -11.85 -26.49
CA GLY A 280 3.77 -10.70 -26.48
C GLY A 280 4.24 -10.45 -25.05
N GLY A 281 5.51 -10.73 -24.73
CA GLY A 281 6.11 -10.61 -23.38
C GLY A 281 6.17 -9.21 -22.75
N SER A 282 5.13 -8.40 -22.92
CA SER A 282 4.97 -7.05 -22.43
C SER A 282 3.48 -6.75 -22.23
N GLN A 283 2.89 -7.27 -21.14
CA GLN A 283 1.75 -6.68 -20.39
C GLN A 283 1.19 -7.70 -19.39
N ILE A 284 2.00 -8.15 -18.41
CA ILE A 284 1.37 -8.66 -17.18
C ILE A 284 0.83 -7.41 -16.47
N THR A 285 -0.50 -7.25 -16.52
CA THR A 285 -1.27 -6.33 -15.69
C THR A 285 -1.01 -6.63 -14.22
N GLU A 286 -0.67 -5.58 -13.47
CA GLU A 286 -0.41 -5.58 -12.02
C GLU A 286 0.74 -6.51 -11.59
N VAL A 287 1.79 -5.92 -11.03
CA VAL A 287 2.77 -6.65 -10.22
C VAL A 287 1.96 -7.48 -9.23
N SER A 288 2.14 -8.80 -9.23
CA SER A 288 1.55 -9.69 -8.25
C SER A 288 1.65 -9.05 -6.87
N ASP A 289 0.49 -8.82 -6.26
CA ASP A 289 0.40 -8.17 -4.95
C ASP A 289 1.35 -8.91 -4.00
N VAL A 290 2.38 -8.19 -3.50
CA VAL A 290 3.32 -8.70 -2.50
C VAL A 290 2.56 -9.34 -1.35
N LYS A 291 1.36 -8.83 -1.05
CA LYS A 291 0.43 -9.40 -0.09
C LYS A 291 0.04 -10.85 -0.40
N GLY A 292 -0.19 -11.24 -1.65
CA GLY A 292 -0.55 -12.63 -1.98
C GLY A 292 0.58 -13.62 -1.65
N THR A 293 1.82 -13.24 -1.96
CA THR A 293 3.01 -14.00 -1.56
C THR A 293 3.16 -14.04 -0.03
N LEU A 294 2.92 -12.92 0.66
CA LEU A 294 2.95 -12.84 2.12
C LEU A 294 1.85 -13.66 2.79
N ASP A 295 0.63 -13.68 2.23
CA ASP A 295 -0.49 -14.48 2.72
C ASP A 295 -0.17 -15.97 2.62
N HIS A 296 0.48 -16.40 1.53
CA HIS A 296 1.01 -17.75 1.39
C HIS A 296 2.10 -18.07 2.41
N LEU A 297 3.07 -17.17 2.61
CA LEU A 297 4.15 -17.34 3.59
C LEU A 297 3.61 -17.44 5.02
N ASP A 298 2.77 -16.50 5.45
CA ASP A 298 2.16 -16.48 6.79
C ASP A 298 1.30 -17.73 7.03
N TYR A 299 0.48 -18.11 6.06
CA TYR A 299 -0.34 -19.32 6.16
C TYR A 299 0.52 -20.58 6.30
N LEU A 300 1.56 -20.72 5.48
CA LEU A 300 2.45 -21.88 5.49
C LEU A 300 3.25 -21.95 6.79
N VAL A 301 3.81 -20.83 7.27
CA VAL A 301 4.53 -20.76 8.55
C VAL A 301 3.63 -21.21 9.70
N ARG A 302 2.36 -20.79 9.72
CA ARG A 302 1.38 -21.23 10.73
C ARG A 302 1.01 -22.70 10.61
N LEU A 303 0.89 -23.21 9.39
CA LEU A 303 0.43 -24.56 9.14
C LEU A 303 1.51 -25.61 9.40
N ILE A 304 2.74 -25.35 8.94
CA ILE A 304 3.80 -26.36 8.87
C ILE A 304 5.11 -25.95 9.52
N GLY A 305 5.25 -24.74 10.07
CA GLY A 305 6.49 -24.27 10.70
C GLY A 305 7.44 -23.57 9.72
N VAL A 306 8.20 -22.59 10.23
CA VAL A 306 9.08 -21.73 9.42
C VAL A 306 10.25 -22.50 8.78
N GLU A 307 10.70 -23.57 9.42
CA GLU A 307 11.77 -24.46 8.97
C GLU A 307 11.41 -25.25 7.69
N HIS A 308 10.13 -25.31 7.34
CA HIS A 308 9.60 -25.99 6.17
C HIS A 308 9.20 -25.04 5.04
N VAL A 309 9.46 -23.74 5.18
CA VAL A 309 9.07 -22.69 4.22
C VAL A 309 10.31 -21.97 3.68
N ALA A 310 10.36 -21.80 2.36
CA ALA A 310 11.44 -21.12 1.65
C ALA A 310 10.88 -20.19 0.55
N LEU A 311 11.78 -19.48 -0.13
CA LEU A 311 11.47 -18.71 -1.33
C LEU A 311 11.74 -19.52 -2.58
N GLY A 312 10.80 -19.46 -3.53
CA GLY A 312 10.75 -20.28 -4.74
C GLY A 312 10.33 -19.47 -5.96
N THR A 313 10.96 -18.33 -6.20
CA THR A 313 10.40 -17.20 -6.96
C THR A 313 9.97 -17.49 -8.41
N ASP A 314 10.48 -18.55 -9.04
CA ASP A 314 10.16 -18.92 -10.45
C ASP A 314 10.51 -17.82 -11.48
N ILE A 315 11.60 -17.09 -11.24
CA ILE A 315 12.07 -15.97 -12.09
C ILE A 315 13.26 -16.41 -12.93
N ASP A 316 13.16 -16.25 -14.25
CA ASP A 316 14.31 -16.33 -15.16
C ASP A 316 15.11 -15.03 -15.16
N MET A 317 16.45 -15.10 -15.14
CA MET A 317 17.36 -13.94 -15.13
C MET A 317 17.26 -13.09 -16.41
N ARG A 318 16.19 -12.27 -16.49
CA ARG A 318 16.10 -11.00 -17.21
C ARG A 318 15.11 -10.09 -16.48
N ARG A 319 15.49 -9.58 -15.31
CA ARG A 319 14.98 -8.33 -14.70
C ARG A 319 15.73 -8.07 -13.39
N SER A 320 16.25 -6.85 -13.25
CA SER A 320 17.10 -6.36 -12.15
C SER A 320 16.33 -5.97 -10.89
N ASP A 321 15.00 -5.95 -10.93
CA ASP A 321 14.22 -5.09 -10.02
C ASP A 321 13.74 -5.81 -8.75
N TYR A 322 13.85 -7.14 -8.69
CA TYR A 322 13.34 -7.92 -7.55
C TYR A 322 14.36 -8.09 -6.41
N LEU A 323 15.66 -8.00 -6.71
CA LEU A 323 16.73 -8.00 -5.70
C LEU A 323 16.59 -6.83 -4.70
N SER A 324 15.95 -5.75 -5.14
CA SER A 324 15.58 -4.57 -4.35
C SER A 324 14.43 -4.86 -3.38
N ILE A 325 13.46 -5.67 -3.79
CA ILE A 325 12.26 -6.04 -3.01
C ILE A 325 12.61 -7.04 -1.91
N VAL A 326 13.45 -8.05 -2.22
CA VAL A 326 13.94 -9.00 -1.22
C VAL A 326 14.87 -8.34 -0.19
N ARG A 327 15.63 -7.32 -0.59
CA ARG A 327 16.46 -6.51 0.33
C ARG A 327 15.63 -5.63 1.27
N ALA A 328 14.50 -5.12 0.81
CA ALA A 328 13.65 -4.24 1.60
C ALA A 328 12.93 -4.99 2.74
N TYR A 329 12.50 -6.24 2.51
CA TYR A 329 11.57 -6.88 3.45
C TYR A 329 12.22 -7.79 4.51
N TYR A 330 13.38 -8.40 4.24
CA TYR A 330 14.04 -9.31 5.22
C TYR A 330 14.73 -8.59 6.39
N ILE A 331 14.85 -7.26 6.34
CA ILE A 331 15.42 -6.45 7.42
C ILE A 331 14.37 -6.06 8.47
N GLU A 332 13.07 -6.17 8.17
CA GLU A 332 12.08 -5.46 8.99
C GLU A 332 11.21 -6.31 9.95
N ASN A 333 11.10 -7.65 9.87
CA ASN A 333 10.00 -8.32 10.61
C ASN A 333 10.19 -9.71 11.27
N ILE A 334 11.38 -10.11 11.76
CA ILE A 334 11.50 -11.16 12.82
C ILE A 334 12.69 -10.82 13.75
N PHE A 335 12.44 -10.27 14.94
CA PHE A 335 13.48 -10.03 15.95
C PHE A 335 13.51 -11.12 17.04
N ALA A 336 14.73 -11.43 17.50
CA ALA A 336 15.15 -12.19 18.68
C ALA A 336 15.53 -13.67 18.48
N LEU A 337 16.80 -13.92 18.11
CA LEU A 337 17.69 -14.91 18.73
C LEU A 337 19.16 -14.65 18.31
N ASP A 338 19.88 -14.00 19.23
CA ASP A 338 21.34 -13.87 19.47
C ASP A 338 22.38 -13.58 18.35
N TYR A 339 23.34 -12.73 18.72
CA TYR A 339 24.35 -12.04 17.91
C TYR A 339 25.55 -12.90 17.43
N ASN A 340 26.04 -12.62 16.21
CA ASN A 340 27.42 -12.21 15.85
C ASN A 340 27.90 -12.75 14.48
N THR A 341 28.02 -11.87 13.48
CA THR A 341 29.22 -11.58 12.66
C THR A 341 28.83 -10.85 11.36
N HIS A 342 29.68 -9.90 10.97
CA HIS A 342 29.47 -8.87 9.95
C HIS A 342 29.46 -9.37 8.49
N THR A 343 28.79 -8.56 7.65
CA THR A 343 28.80 -8.43 6.17
C THR A 343 27.81 -9.30 5.36
N MET A 344 26.70 -8.66 4.96
CA MET A 344 25.71 -9.13 3.97
C MET A 344 25.98 -8.56 2.57
N ASN A 345 25.99 -9.42 1.55
CA ASN A 345 25.60 -9.11 0.17
C ASN A 345 24.78 -10.29 -0.36
N ALA A 346 23.62 -10.00 -0.95
CA ALA A 346 22.58 -10.99 -1.24
C ALA A 346 22.74 -11.64 -2.63
N THR A 347 22.85 -12.97 -2.68
CA THR A 347 22.00 -13.89 -3.47
C THR A 347 22.37 -15.36 -3.17
N SER A 348 21.37 -16.24 -3.17
CA SER A 348 21.30 -17.64 -2.69
C SER A 348 21.31 -17.85 -1.16
N GLY A 349 20.14 -17.72 -0.54
CA GLY A 349 19.88 -18.20 0.82
C GLY A 349 19.27 -19.60 0.79
N TRP A 350 20.11 -20.63 0.93
CA TRP A 350 19.69 -21.96 1.38
C TRP A 350 20.46 -22.30 2.66
N VAL A 351 19.70 -22.60 3.73
CA VAL A 351 20.01 -23.36 4.96
C VAL A 351 20.77 -22.66 6.10
N THR A 352 20.04 -22.31 7.16
CA THR A 352 20.38 -22.80 8.52
C THR A 352 19.13 -23.48 9.09
N GLY A 353 19.06 -24.81 8.95
CA GLY A 353 17.86 -25.56 9.36
C GLY A 353 17.95 -27.09 9.35
N MET A 354 19.08 -27.70 8.94
CA MET A 354 19.29 -29.14 9.11
C MET A 354 20.43 -29.38 10.10
N LYS A 355 20.10 -29.79 11.33
CA LYS A 355 21.09 -30.33 12.29
C LYS A 355 21.51 -31.75 11.88
N PRO A 356 22.81 -32.11 11.99
CA PRO A 356 23.25 -33.51 11.90
C PRO A 356 22.83 -34.30 13.16
N PRO A 357 22.75 -35.65 13.09
CA PRO A 357 22.33 -36.47 14.22
C PRO A 357 23.41 -36.50 15.30
N LEU A 358 23.10 -36.00 16.50
CA LEU A 358 23.95 -36.15 17.67
C LEU A 358 23.72 -37.53 18.30
N THR A 359 24.83 -38.21 18.51
CA THR A 359 25.01 -39.48 19.20
C THR A 359 24.54 -39.42 20.66
N ASN A 360 23.84 -40.46 21.09
CA ASN A 360 23.43 -40.70 22.47
C ASN A 360 24.64 -40.77 23.41
N ASP A 361 24.68 -39.95 24.47
CA ASP A 361 25.17 -40.44 25.76
C ASP A 361 24.62 -39.68 26.98
N THR A 362 24.35 -40.46 28.03
CA THR A 362 24.22 -40.12 29.46
C THR A 362 23.05 -39.28 30.01
N ARG A 363 22.02 -40.04 30.45
CA ARG A 363 21.56 -40.27 31.85
C ARG A 363 20.90 -39.18 32.72
N HIS A 364 19.77 -39.64 33.30
CA HIS A 364 19.17 -39.37 34.63
C HIS A 364 18.47 -38.01 34.82
N ARG A 365 17.33 -37.83 35.50
CA ARG A 365 16.52 -38.57 36.51
C ARG A 365 15.28 -37.65 36.74
N LEU A 366 14.00 -38.06 36.76
CA LEU A 366 13.26 -38.62 37.90
C LEU A 366 11.74 -38.65 37.58
N HIS A 367 11.11 -39.78 37.95
CA HIS A 367 9.76 -39.99 38.54
C HIS A 367 8.49 -39.36 37.92
N LYS A 368 7.30 -40.00 37.88
CA LYS A 368 6.75 -41.34 38.18
C LYS A 368 5.28 -41.28 37.69
N ALA A 369 4.87 -42.14 36.74
CA ALA A 369 3.83 -43.19 36.90
C ALA A 369 2.35 -42.71 36.91
N PRO A 370 1.35 -43.60 36.68
CA PRO A 370 1.32 -44.94 36.05
C PRO A 370 0.36 -44.98 34.82
N ARG A 371 0.62 -45.72 33.73
CA ARG A 371 0.53 -47.18 33.48
C ARG A 371 -0.90 -47.79 33.42
N GLY A 372 -1.18 -48.34 32.24
CA GLY A 372 -2.10 -49.44 31.92
C GLY A 372 -2.23 -49.53 30.40
N ALA A 373 -1.30 -50.14 29.66
CA ALA A 373 -1.23 -51.59 29.33
C ALA A 373 -2.50 -52.07 28.59
N LEU A 374 -2.47 -52.82 27.49
CA LEU A 374 -1.43 -53.46 26.68
C LEU A 374 -2.14 -53.90 25.36
N ALA A 375 -1.39 -53.97 24.25
CA ALA A 375 -1.35 -55.03 23.21
C ALA A 375 -2.66 -55.69 22.69
N ALA A 376 -2.79 -56.20 21.46
CA ALA A 376 -2.03 -56.19 20.22
C ALA A 376 -2.87 -56.97 19.18
N ALA A 377 -2.57 -56.73 17.90
CA ALA A 377 -2.54 -57.69 16.80
C ALA A 377 -3.84 -58.21 16.11
N THR A 378 -3.82 -57.97 14.79
CA THR A 378 -4.11 -58.88 13.65
C THR A 378 -5.55 -59.13 13.15
N ALA A 379 -5.84 -58.45 12.03
CA ALA A 379 -6.11 -58.96 10.67
C ALA A 379 -7.26 -59.98 10.40
N THR A 380 -8.32 -59.44 9.75
CA THR A 380 -8.97 -59.85 8.47
C THR A 380 -9.40 -61.31 8.22
N LEU A 381 -10.72 -61.56 8.00
CA LEU A 381 -11.35 -62.00 6.71
C LEU A 381 -12.78 -62.61 6.82
N VAL A 382 -13.64 -62.21 5.87
CA VAL A 382 -14.82 -62.87 5.24
C VAL A 382 -16.23 -62.83 5.91
N CYS A 383 -17.02 -61.86 5.43
CA CYS A 383 -18.36 -61.90 4.79
C CYS A 383 -19.56 -62.79 5.25
N LEU A 384 -20.71 -62.08 5.35
CA LEU A 384 -22.12 -62.43 5.06
C LEU A 384 -22.85 -63.35 6.06
N ALA A 385 -24.05 -63.07 6.60
CA ALA A 385 -25.04 -62.02 6.39
C ALA A 385 -26.03 -62.02 7.58
N ALA A 386 -26.52 -60.86 8.00
CA ALA A 386 -27.89 -60.68 8.51
C ALA A 386 -28.21 -59.17 8.57
N ALA A 387 -29.21 -58.77 7.80
CA ALA A 387 -29.72 -57.43 7.71
C ALA A 387 -30.49 -57.05 8.98
N ALA A 388 -30.18 -55.88 9.54
CA ALA A 388 -31.16 -55.01 10.17
C ALA A 388 -30.67 -53.56 10.02
N ALA A 389 -31.43 -52.77 9.26
CA ALA A 389 -31.18 -51.36 9.04
C ALA A 389 -31.28 -50.59 10.37
N GLN A 390 -30.16 -50.08 10.87
CA GLN A 390 -30.15 -48.97 11.82
C GLN A 390 -29.95 -47.68 11.01
N GLN A 391 -31.03 -46.91 10.87
CA GLN A 391 -30.91 -45.51 10.48
C GLN A 391 -29.96 -44.80 11.46
N PRO A 392 -29.13 -43.84 11.02
CA PRO A 392 -28.39 -43.01 11.95
C PRO A 392 -29.40 -42.24 12.80
N LEU A 393 -29.54 -42.65 14.07
CA LEU A 393 -30.39 -42.00 15.05
C LEU A 393 -29.95 -40.55 15.18
N LEU A 394 -30.83 -39.63 14.80
CA LEU A 394 -30.65 -38.20 15.03
C LEU A 394 -30.43 -37.97 16.54
N PRO A 395 -29.51 -37.09 16.97
CA PRO A 395 -29.29 -36.83 18.38
C PRO A 395 -30.59 -36.31 19.02
N PRO A 396 -30.90 -36.66 20.28
CA PRO A 396 -32.14 -36.23 20.93
C PRO A 396 -32.19 -34.68 21.00
N PRO A 397 -33.36 -34.04 20.86
CA PRO A 397 -33.48 -32.61 21.06
C PRO A 397 -33.02 -32.22 22.47
N ALA A 398 -32.30 -31.10 22.60
CA ALA A 398 -31.80 -30.61 23.88
C ALA A 398 -32.92 -30.40 24.92
N SER A 399 -32.64 -30.72 26.20
CA SER A 399 -33.57 -30.51 27.31
C SER A 399 -33.51 -29.07 27.81
N GLY A 400 -34.57 -28.29 27.54
CA GLY A 400 -34.70 -26.90 28.01
C GLY A 400 -35.28 -25.96 26.95
N LEU A 401 -35.68 -24.76 27.36
CA LEU A 401 -36.16 -23.72 26.44
C LEU A 401 -35.00 -23.16 25.61
N VAL A 402 -35.11 -23.24 24.28
CA VAL A 402 -34.11 -22.74 23.34
C VAL A 402 -34.51 -21.35 22.85
N ASP A 403 -33.60 -20.39 22.98
CA ASP A 403 -33.79 -19.02 22.49
C ASP A 403 -33.10 -18.83 21.13
N PHE A 404 -33.81 -18.25 20.16
CA PHE A 404 -33.26 -18.09 18.81
C PHE A 404 -32.00 -17.20 18.79
N LYS A 405 -32.01 -16.04 19.47
CA LYS A 405 -30.88 -15.09 19.41
C LYS A 405 -29.65 -15.62 20.14
N ARG A 406 -29.86 -16.28 21.29
CA ARG A 406 -28.78 -16.83 22.09
C ARG A 406 -28.20 -18.12 21.50
N ASP A 407 -29.05 -19.04 21.05
CA ASP A 407 -28.65 -20.43 20.80
C ASP A 407 -28.60 -20.82 19.31
N ILE A 408 -29.45 -20.23 18.46
CA ILE A 408 -29.61 -20.66 17.05
C ILE A 408 -28.97 -19.68 16.05
N GLU A 409 -29.17 -18.38 16.25
CA GLU A 409 -28.63 -17.31 15.40
C GLU A 409 -27.11 -17.40 15.26
N PRO A 410 -26.31 -17.63 16.34
CA PRO A 410 -24.86 -17.79 16.19
C PRO A 410 -24.48 -19.00 15.33
N ILE A 411 -25.25 -20.09 15.40
CA ILE A 411 -25.01 -21.30 14.58
C ILE A 411 -25.29 -20.98 13.11
N PHE A 412 -26.43 -20.35 12.81
CA PHE A 412 -26.78 -19.98 11.43
C PHE A 412 -25.81 -18.96 10.84
N GLN A 413 -25.44 -17.92 11.59
CA GLN A 413 -24.48 -16.91 11.13
C GLN A 413 -23.11 -17.52 10.85
N ALA A 414 -22.62 -18.39 11.73
CA ALA A 414 -21.29 -18.99 11.58
C ALA A 414 -21.23 -20.09 10.50
N ARG A 415 -22.32 -20.82 10.26
CA ARG A 415 -22.29 -22.07 9.47
C ARG A 415 -23.19 -22.07 8.22
N CYS A 416 -24.18 -21.19 8.14
CA CYS A 416 -25.25 -21.28 7.13
C CYS A 416 -25.43 -20.00 6.30
N VAL A 417 -25.35 -18.81 6.90
CA VAL A 417 -25.70 -17.53 6.25
C VAL A 417 -24.76 -17.17 5.10
N THR A 418 -23.51 -17.63 5.09
CA THR A 418 -22.58 -17.41 3.97
C THR A 418 -23.13 -17.93 2.63
N CYS A 419 -23.85 -19.06 2.64
CA CYS A 419 -24.41 -19.69 1.44
C CYS A 419 -25.95 -19.59 1.34
N HIS A 420 -26.63 -19.33 2.46
CA HIS A 420 -28.08 -19.23 2.58
C HIS A 420 -28.49 -17.88 3.20
N GLY A 421 -27.84 -16.79 2.80
CA GLY A 421 -28.07 -15.43 3.29
C GLY A 421 -28.33 -14.43 2.16
N ALA A 422 -28.32 -13.13 2.45
CA ALA A 422 -28.62 -12.11 1.44
C ALA A 422 -27.71 -12.14 0.20
N ALA A 423 -26.42 -12.36 0.40
CA ALA A 423 -25.41 -12.34 -0.68
C ALA A 423 -25.42 -13.58 -1.57
N MET A 424 -25.83 -14.74 -1.03
CA MET A 424 -25.85 -16.01 -1.74
C MET A 424 -27.02 -16.86 -1.24
N GLN A 425 -27.84 -17.36 -2.16
CA GLN A 425 -29.09 -18.06 -1.87
C GLN A 425 -29.08 -19.44 -2.51
N MET A 426 -28.13 -20.29 -2.08
CA MET A 426 -28.03 -21.64 -2.63
C MET A 426 -29.35 -22.39 -2.42
N ASN A 427 -29.83 -23.01 -3.49
CA ASN A 427 -31.13 -23.70 -3.54
C ASN A 427 -32.32 -22.79 -3.14
N SER A 428 -32.22 -21.48 -3.39
CA SER A 428 -33.21 -20.46 -3.02
C SER A 428 -33.58 -20.41 -1.54
N LEU A 429 -32.78 -21.04 -0.67
CA LEU A 429 -33.02 -21.08 0.77
C LEU A 429 -32.32 -19.91 1.46
N ARG A 430 -33.04 -19.26 2.37
CA ARG A 430 -32.57 -18.14 3.20
C ARG A 430 -32.77 -18.47 4.67
N LEU A 431 -31.70 -18.47 5.46
CA LEU A 431 -31.70 -18.76 6.91
C LEU A 431 -31.37 -17.52 7.75
N ASP A 432 -31.28 -16.35 7.12
CA ASP A 432 -31.12 -15.03 7.76
C ASP A 432 -32.46 -14.27 7.89
N ARG A 433 -33.56 -14.82 7.36
CA ARG A 433 -34.90 -14.24 7.44
C ARG A 433 -35.93 -15.30 7.79
N ARG A 434 -36.73 -15.03 8.82
CA ARG A 434 -37.77 -15.94 9.32
C ARG A 434 -38.74 -16.41 8.22
N GLU A 435 -39.37 -15.48 7.52
CA GLU A 435 -40.38 -15.80 6.50
C GLU A 435 -39.80 -16.68 5.39
N SER A 436 -38.61 -16.34 4.91
CA SER A 436 -37.92 -17.10 3.85
C SER A 436 -37.39 -18.45 4.33
N ALA A 437 -36.94 -18.55 5.59
CA ALA A 437 -36.51 -19.81 6.19
C ALA A 437 -37.66 -20.81 6.37
N LEU A 438 -38.84 -20.29 6.75
CA LEU A 438 -40.07 -21.08 6.91
C LEU A 438 -40.69 -21.45 5.56
N ALA A 439 -40.66 -20.54 4.57
CA ALA A 439 -41.09 -20.85 3.20
C ALA A 439 -40.23 -21.95 2.54
N GLY A 440 -38.96 -22.04 2.92
CA GLY A 440 -38.01 -23.02 2.39
C GLY A 440 -37.40 -22.59 1.06
N GLY A 441 -36.65 -23.52 0.45
CA GLY A 441 -35.96 -23.29 -0.83
C GLY A 441 -36.66 -23.96 -2.01
N SER A 442 -35.98 -24.06 -3.16
CA SER A 442 -36.47 -24.78 -4.35
C SER A 442 -36.70 -26.28 -4.12
N SER A 443 -36.22 -26.82 -3.01
CA SER A 443 -36.54 -28.19 -2.58
C SER A 443 -37.79 -28.27 -1.68
N GLY A 444 -38.47 -27.18 -1.35
CA GLY A 444 -39.60 -27.13 -0.43
C GLY A 444 -39.22 -26.69 0.99
N ALA A 445 -40.16 -26.82 1.93
CA ALA A 445 -40.01 -26.35 3.31
C ALA A 445 -38.75 -26.92 3.99
N ALA A 446 -37.87 -26.02 4.44
CA ALA A 446 -36.65 -26.40 5.13
C ALA A 446 -36.88 -26.63 6.63
N ILE A 447 -37.80 -25.85 7.22
CA ILE A 447 -38.17 -25.90 8.63
C ILE A 447 -39.67 -26.16 8.72
N VAL A 448 -40.05 -27.21 9.47
CA VAL A 448 -41.44 -27.52 9.82
C VAL A 448 -41.60 -27.29 11.32
N PRO A 449 -42.15 -26.14 11.75
CA PRO A 449 -42.32 -25.84 13.17
C PRO A 449 -43.08 -26.95 13.90
N GLY A 450 -42.56 -27.39 15.06
CA GLY A 450 -43.09 -28.48 15.85
C GLY A 450 -42.69 -29.89 15.38
N ASN A 451 -41.93 -30.02 14.28
CA ASN A 451 -41.49 -31.31 13.75
C ASN A 451 -40.05 -31.25 13.21
N SER A 452 -39.08 -31.36 14.11
CA SER A 452 -37.65 -31.40 13.76
C SER A 452 -37.26 -32.66 12.98
N ALA A 453 -37.93 -33.79 13.23
CA ALA A 453 -37.68 -35.05 12.53
C ALA A 453 -38.10 -35.00 11.05
N GLY A 454 -39.14 -34.24 10.71
CA GLY A 454 -39.60 -34.00 9.33
C GLY A 454 -39.02 -32.74 8.67
N SER A 455 -38.13 -32.01 9.35
CA SER A 455 -37.53 -30.77 8.83
C SER A 455 -36.28 -31.08 8.01
N ARG A 456 -36.30 -30.76 6.71
CA ARG A 456 -35.17 -31.01 5.80
C ARG A 456 -33.87 -30.34 6.23
N LEU A 457 -33.96 -29.20 6.92
CA LEU A 457 -32.80 -28.55 7.52
C LEU A 457 -32.06 -29.53 8.45
N VAL A 458 -32.79 -30.22 9.32
CA VAL A 458 -32.24 -31.21 10.27
C VAL A 458 -31.66 -32.42 9.53
N GLU A 459 -32.34 -32.91 8.50
CA GLU A 459 -31.84 -34.02 7.66
C GLU A 459 -30.48 -33.70 7.04
N HIS A 460 -30.31 -32.48 6.52
CA HIS A 460 -29.08 -32.05 5.87
C HIS A 460 -27.97 -31.73 6.88
N VAL A 461 -28.25 -31.05 8.00
CA VAL A 461 -27.19 -30.69 8.99
C VAL A 461 -26.73 -31.88 9.84
N SER A 462 -27.59 -32.88 10.04
CA SER A 462 -27.23 -34.14 10.70
C SER A 462 -26.48 -35.12 9.79
N GLY A 463 -26.52 -34.89 8.47
CA GLY A 463 -25.97 -35.82 7.48
C GLY A 463 -26.84 -37.05 7.21
N ALA A 464 -28.05 -37.11 7.77
CA ALA A 464 -29.05 -38.13 7.43
C ALA A 464 -29.46 -38.06 5.94
N ARG A 465 -29.31 -36.90 5.30
CA ARG A 465 -29.51 -36.69 3.86
C ARG A 465 -28.31 -36.03 3.21
N LYS A 466 -27.91 -36.54 2.04
CA LYS A 466 -26.82 -35.98 1.23
C LYS A 466 -27.35 -35.00 0.16
N PRO A 467 -26.61 -33.92 -0.16
CA PRO A 467 -25.35 -33.51 0.48
C PRO A 467 -25.56 -33.03 1.93
N ARG A 468 -24.61 -33.37 2.81
CA ARG A 468 -24.60 -32.89 4.21
C ARG A 468 -24.28 -31.39 4.21
N MET A 469 -24.99 -30.62 5.05
CA MET A 469 -24.72 -29.20 5.26
C MET A 469 -23.95 -28.96 6.57
N PRO A 470 -23.04 -27.97 6.64
CA PRO A 470 -22.53 -27.15 5.54
C PRO A 470 -21.69 -27.98 4.56
N MET A 471 -21.85 -27.72 3.25
CA MET A 471 -21.22 -28.50 2.17
C MET A 471 -19.69 -28.33 2.13
N SER A 472 -19.21 -27.12 2.38
CA SER A 472 -17.79 -26.75 2.27
C SER A 472 -17.14 -26.46 3.63
N GLY A 473 -17.68 -27.02 4.72
CA GLY A 473 -17.21 -26.77 6.08
C GLY A 473 -17.42 -27.95 7.04
N PRO A 474 -16.85 -27.89 8.27
CA PRO A 474 -17.00 -28.94 9.26
C PRO A 474 -18.49 -29.17 9.59
N PRO A 475 -18.90 -30.42 9.89
CA PRO A 475 -20.25 -30.71 10.34
C PRO A 475 -20.61 -29.95 11.61
N LEU A 476 -21.91 -29.66 11.77
CA LEU A 476 -22.42 -29.21 13.07
C LEU A 476 -22.17 -30.31 14.09
N SER A 477 -21.83 -29.93 15.32
CA SER A 477 -21.69 -30.87 16.42
C SER A 477 -23.04 -31.48 16.79
N ALA A 478 -23.04 -32.63 17.47
CA ALA A 478 -24.26 -33.28 17.93
C ALA A 478 -25.10 -32.34 18.82
N GLU A 479 -24.45 -31.52 19.64
CA GLU A 479 -25.07 -30.51 20.51
C GLU A 479 -25.74 -29.40 19.69
N GLN A 480 -25.08 -28.91 18.63
CA GLN A 480 -25.64 -27.89 17.74
C GLN A 480 -26.87 -28.41 16.98
N VAL A 481 -26.82 -29.65 16.51
CA VAL A 481 -27.98 -30.31 15.88
C VAL A 481 -29.09 -30.52 16.90
N SER A 482 -28.77 -30.88 18.15
CA SER A 482 -29.74 -31.05 19.24
C SER A 482 -30.45 -29.74 19.62
N LEU A 483 -29.73 -28.61 19.60
CA LEU A 483 -30.30 -27.28 19.81
C LEU A 483 -31.25 -26.87 18.68
N ILE A 484 -30.84 -27.07 17.41
CA ILE A 484 -31.70 -26.79 16.25
C ILE A 484 -32.97 -27.65 16.31
N ARG A 485 -32.84 -28.93 16.69
CA ARG A 485 -33.99 -29.83 16.84
C ARG A 485 -34.95 -29.36 17.93
N ALA A 486 -34.43 -29.09 19.13
CA ALA A 486 -35.25 -28.58 20.25
C ALA A 486 -35.93 -27.25 19.90
N TRP A 487 -35.24 -26.34 19.23
CA TRP A 487 -35.83 -25.07 18.78
C TRP A 487 -36.97 -25.28 17.78
N ILE A 488 -36.79 -26.16 16.79
CA ILE A 488 -37.85 -26.48 15.82
C ILE A 488 -39.04 -27.14 16.54
N ASP A 489 -38.80 -28.11 17.41
CA ASP A 489 -39.84 -28.83 18.17
C ASP A 489 -40.61 -27.89 19.12
N GLN A 490 -39.96 -26.83 19.63
CA GLN A 490 -40.60 -25.76 20.42
C GLN A 490 -41.37 -24.73 19.58
N GLY A 491 -41.57 -25.01 18.29
CA GLY A 491 -42.34 -24.19 17.36
C GLY A 491 -41.51 -23.18 16.56
N ALA A 492 -40.18 -23.35 16.51
CA ALA A 492 -39.25 -22.48 15.77
C ALA A 492 -39.49 -20.98 16.06
N LYS A 493 -39.70 -20.64 17.35
CA LYS A 493 -39.99 -19.27 17.78
C LYS A 493 -38.83 -18.37 17.39
N TRP A 494 -39.11 -17.39 16.54
CA TRP A 494 -38.12 -16.50 15.95
C TRP A 494 -38.61 -15.07 16.14
N PRO A 495 -37.87 -14.21 16.89
CA PRO A 495 -38.34 -12.86 17.20
C PRO A 495 -38.41 -11.98 15.95
N GLU A 496 -39.47 -11.18 15.82
CA GLU A 496 -39.68 -10.23 14.71
C GLU A 496 -38.51 -9.24 14.54
N SER A 497 -37.77 -8.95 15.61
CA SER A 497 -36.60 -8.06 15.61
C SER A 497 -35.30 -8.66 15.05
N ALA A 498 -35.27 -9.93 14.67
CA ALA A 498 -34.11 -10.60 14.07
C ALA A 498 -34.10 -10.56 12.53
N ALA A 499 -35.04 -9.83 11.90
CA ALA A 499 -35.04 -9.58 10.47
C ALA A 499 -34.02 -8.47 10.12
N GLY A 500 -32.98 -8.84 9.36
CA GLY A 500 -32.25 -7.92 8.52
C GLY A 500 -33.16 -7.37 7.42
N GLU A 501 -33.88 -6.29 7.72
CA GLU A 501 -34.54 -5.46 6.71
C GLU A 501 -33.49 -4.71 5.88
N ALA A 502 -33.47 -5.01 4.58
CA ALA A 502 -33.03 -4.03 3.58
C ALA A 502 -34.21 -3.08 3.34
N PRO A 503 -33.99 -1.78 3.07
CA PRO A 503 -35.07 -0.80 2.97
C PRO A 503 -36.05 -1.17 1.85
N ARG A 504 -37.36 -1.13 2.15
CA ARG A 504 -38.37 -0.96 1.10
C ARG A 504 -38.28 0.48 0.58
N PRO A 505 -38.52 0.72 -0.72
CA PRO A 505 -38.63 2.08 -1.23
C PRO A 505 -39.87 2.75 -0.65
N ALA A 506 -39.66 3.93 -0.06
CA ALA A 506 -40.61 5.00 0.22
C ALA A 506 -42.06 4.59 0.56
N ASP A 507 -42.33 4.37 1.85
CA ASP A 507 -43.62 4.73 2.44
C ASP A 507 -43.35 5.69 3.60
N ALA A 508 -43.77 6.95 3.41
CA ALA A 508 -43.76 7.98 4.42
C ALA A 508 -44.71 7.59 5.55
N GLY A 509 -44.19 7.18 6.73
CA GLY A 509 -45.05 7.10 7.92
C GLY A 509 -44.64 6.19 9.07
N SER A 510 -43.68 5.26 8.93
CA SER A 510 -43.31 4.35 10.04
C SER A 510 -42.17 4.93 10.90
N ARG A 511 -42.42 5.05 12.22
CA ARG A 511 -41.52 5.64 13.24
C ARG A 511 -40.09 5.07 13.21
N PRO A 512 -39.04 5.86 13.51
CA PRO A 512 -37.64 5.46 13.29
C PRO A 512 -37.11 4.44 14.32
N ARG A 513 -36.32 3.46 13.87
CA ARG A 513 -35.23 2.88 14.70
C ARG A 513 -34.42 4.05 15.26
N ALA A 514 -34.03 4.02 16.54
CA ALA A 514 -33.21 5.08 17.13
C ALA A 514 -32.00 5.37 16.22
N ALA A 515 -31.94 6.59 15.67
CA ALA A 515 -30.93 6.99 14.70
C ALA A 515 -29.53 6.88 15.34
N HIS A 516 -28.55 6.37 14.60
CA HIS A 516 -27.15 6.32 15.04
C HIS A 516 -26.69 7.73 15.43
N TRP A 517 -25.95 7.87 16.54
CA TRP A 517 -25.61 9.18 17.14
C TRP A 517 -24.95 10.15 16.14
N ALA A 518 -24.15 9.62 15.22
CA ALA A 518 -23.43 10.41 14.22
C ALA A 518 -24.36 11.03 13.15
N PHE A 519 -25.56 10.49 12.95
CA PHE A 519 -26.55 11.01 11.99
C PHE A 519 -27.61 11.90 12.66
N VAL A 520 -27.48 12.17 13.97
CA VAL A 520 -28.35 13.08 14.70
C VAL A 520 -27.63 14.40 14.89
N ALA A 521 -28.26 15.51 14.49
CA ALA A 521 -27.68 16.85 14.66
C ALA A 521 -27.29 17.10 16.13
N PRO A 522 -26.07 17.58 16.42
CA PRO A 522 -25.64 17.83 17.78
C PRO A 522 -26.49 18.94 18.42
N LYS A 523 -26.78 18.76 19.71
CA LYS A 523 -27.40 19.80 20.54
C LYS A 523 -26.38 20.24 21.58
N ARG A 524 -26.26 21.55 21.81
CA ARG A 524 -25.31 22.08 22.79
C ARG A 524 -25.68 21.59 24.19
N PRO A 525 -24.89 20.70 24.81
CA PRO A 525 -25.15 20.26 26.17
C PRO A 525 -24.70 21.31 27.18
N ALA A 526 -25.37 21.39 28.32
CA ALA A 526 -24.90 22.21 29.44
C ALA A 526 -23.66 21.58 30.07
N PRO A 527 -22.64 22.37 30.48
CA PRO A 527 -21.50 21.83 31.22
C PRO A 527 -21.98 21.12 32.51
N PRO A 528 -21.50 19.90 32.80
CA PRO A 528 -21.99 19.12 33.94
C PRO A 528 -21.52 19.73 35.27
N ALA A 529 -22.32 19.51 36.31
CA ALA A 529 -21.90 19.83 37.67
C ALA A 529 -20.82 18.84 38.14
N VAL A 530 -19.72 19.37 38.68
CA VAL A 530 -18.57 18.58 39.18
C VAL A 530 -18.25 18.96 40.63
N VAL A 531 -17.62 18.02 41.35
CA VAL A 531 -17.25 18.21 42.75
C VAL A 531 -16.01 19.11 42.85
N ARG A 532 -14.95 18.82 42.07
CA ARG A 532 -13.67 19.54 42.11
C ARG A 532 -13.68 20.79 41.23
N ARG A 533 -14.58 21.73 41.53
CA ARG A 533 -14.79 22.97 40.73
C ARG A 533 -13.52 23.81 40.54
N ALA A 534 -12.60 23.79 41.51
CA ALA A 534 -11.35 24.56 41.45
C ALA A 534 -10.38 24.09 40.34
N TRP A 535 -10.54 22.87 39.80
CA TRP A 535 -9.74 22.37 38.69
C TRP A 535 -10.25 22.85 37.32
N VAL A 536 -11.52 23.24 37.22
CA VAL A 536 -12.16 23.63 35.95
C VAL A 536 -11.71 25.04 35.56
N ARG A 537 -11.06 25.17 34.39
CA ARG A 537 -10.72 26.49 33.80
C ARG A 537 -11.76 26.92 32.77
N ASN A 538 -12.27 25.98 31.98
CA ASN A 538 -13.30 26.23 30.98
C ASN A 538 -14.25 25.01 30.84
N PRO A 539 -15.33 25.09 30.05
CA PRO A 539 -16.31 24.01 29.95
C PRO A 539 -15.77 22.62 29.55
N ILE A 540 -14.66 22.54 28.80
CA ILE A 540 -14.03 21.26 28.43
C ILE A 540 -13.67 20.46 29.68
N ASP A 541 -13.09 21.15 30.67
CA ASP A 541 -12.66 20.55 31.92
C ASP A 541 -13.84 19.98 32.72
N ALA A 542 -15.01 20.61 32.66
CA ALA A 542 -16.20 20.10 33.35
C ALA A 542 -16.62 18.73 32.79
N PHE A 543 -16.65 18.56 31.46
CA PHE A 543 -17.01 17.28 30.85
C PHE A 543 -15.99 16.17 31.15
N VAL A 544 -14.69 16.49 31.08
CA VAL A 544 -13.62 15.54 31.38
C VAL A 544 -13.64 15.18 32.87
N LEU A 545 -13.73 16.18 33.75
CA LEU A 545 -13.73 15.96 35.20
C LEU A 545 -14.96 15.16 35.65
N ALA A 546 -16.14 15.40 35.07
CA ALA A 546 -17.32 14.60 35.35
C ALA A 546 -17.12 13.13 35.00
N ARG A 547 -16.41 12.83 33.91
CA ARG A 547 -16.03 11.45 33.55
C ARG A 547 -15.02 10.88 34.54
N LEU A 548 -13.98 11.64 34.91
CA LEU A 548 -12.96 11.21 35.87
C LEU A 548 -13.54 10.94 37.27
N GLU A 549 -14.42 11.81 37.77
CA GLU A 549 -15.08 11.67 39.08
C GLU A 549 -15.97 10.42 39.12
N ARG A 550 -16.75 10.17 38.06
CA ARG A 550 -17.58 8.95 37.91
C ARG A 550 -16.74 7.67 37.91
N GLU A 551 -15.54 7.70 37.34
CA GLU A 551 -14.64 6.55 37.29
C GLU A 551 -13.74 6.45 38.53
N GLY A 552 -13.81 7.39 39.48
CA GLY A 552 -12.93 7.42 40.65
C GLY A 552 -11.46 7.57 40.27
N VAL A 553 -11.16 8.41 39.27
CA VAL A 553 -9.80 8.74 38.81
C VAL A 553 -9.52 10.22 39.07
N GLU A 554 -8.33 10.52 39.55
CA GLU A 554 -7.89 11.91 39.71
C GLU A 554 -7.20 12.41 38.44
N PRO A 555 -7.39 13.69 38.05
CA PRO A 555 -6.59 14.30 36.99
C PRO A 555 -5.13 14.43 37.44
N SER A 556 -4.20 14.43 36.50
CA SER A 556 -2.80 14.68 36.78
C SER A 556 -2.56 16.16 37.10
N PRO A 557 -1.51 16.48 37.89
CA PRO A 557 -1.16 17.86 38.13
C PRO A 557 -0.75 18.56 36.83
N GLU A 558 -0.78 19.89 36.84
CA GLU A 558 -0.32 20.72 35.74
C GLU A 558 1.17 20.50 35.44
N ALA A 559 1.55 20.52 34.15
CA ALA A 559 2.94 20.48 33.74
C ALA A 559 3.71 21.72 34.20
N ASP A 560 5.03 21.58 34.39
CA ASP A 560 5.86 22.74 34.69
C ASP A 560 5.88 23.72 33.50
N ARG A 561 6.25 24.97 33.78
CA ARG A 561 6.14 26.06 32.81
C ARG A 561 6.96 25.82 31.53
N VAL A 562 8.12 25.18 31.64
CA VAL A 562 9.00 24.94 30.48
C VAL A 562 8.35 23.91 29.55
N THR A 563 7.91 22.77 30.08
CA THR A 563 7.19 21.76 29.30
C THR A 563 5.88 22.31 28.73
N LEU A 564 5.11 23.11 29.49
CA LEU A 564 3.89 23.74 28.97
C LEU A 564 4.14 24.64 27.77
N LEU A 565 5.15 25.51 27.85
CA LEU A 565 5.50 26.44 26.77
C LEU A 565 5.99 25.67 25.54
N ARG A 566 6.89 24.69 25.73
CA ARG A 566 7.42 23.86 24.65
C ARG A 566 6.30 23.11 23.93
N ARG A 567 5.41 22.47 24.68
CA ARG A 567 4.27 21.73 24.13
C ARG A 567 3.37 22.62 23.28
N VAL A 568 2.94 23.76 23.83
CA VAL A 568 1.99 24.64 23.12
C VAL A 568 2.63 25.36 21.94
N ALA A 569 3.92 25.69 22.00
CA ALA A 569 4.66 26.22 20.85
C ALA A 569 4.70 25.19 19.71
N LEU A 570 5.11 23.95 19.98
CA LEU A 570 5.19 22.90 18.97
C LEU A 570 3.81 22.49 18.43
N ASP A 571 2.79 22.46 19.28
CA ASP A 571 1.42 22.12 18.86
C ASP A 571 0.79 23.23 18.00
N LEU A 572 1.07 24.51 18.27
CA LEU A 572 0.46 25.63 17.54
C LEU A 572 1.28 26.13 16.35
N THR A 573 2.61 26.12 16.40
CA THR A 573 3.50 26.68 15.35
C THR A 573 4.44 25.63 14.74
N GLY A 574 4.59 24.47 15.38
CA GLY A 574 5.52 23.43 14.97
C GLY A 574 6.99 23.80 15.18
N LEU A 575 7.27 24.90 15.90
CA LEU A 575 8.61 25.37 16.23
C LEU A 575 8.82 25.38 17.75
N PRO A 576 10.03 25.07 18.24
CA PRO A 576 10.33 25.17 19.65
C PRO A 576 10.41 26.67 20.07
N PRO A 577 10.10 27.01 21.33
CA PRO A 577 10.29 28.37 21.83
C PRO A 577 11.77 28.73 21.88
N THR A 578 12.10 30.01 21.71
CA THR A 578 13.48 30.48 21.93
C THR A 578 13.82 30.49 23.42
N LEU A 579 15.12 30.55 23.75
CA LEU A 579 15.55 30.64 25.15
C LEU A 579 15.01 31.88 25.86
N GLU A 580 15.01 33.01 25.15
CA GLU A 580 14.46 34.28 25.64
C GLU A 580 12.97 34.14 25.94
N GLU A 581 12.20 33.52 25.05
CA GLU A 581 10.77 33.26 25.28
C GLU A 581 10.52 32.33 26.47
N VAL A 582 11.40 31.34 26.70
CA VAL A 582 11.33 30.48 27.88
C VAL A 582 11.59 31.28 29.15
N GLU A 583 12.64 32.10 29.17
CA GLU A 583 13.02 32.92 30.34
C GLU A 583 11.94 33.96 30.67
N GLU A 584 11.46 34.69 29.67
CA GLU A 584 10.35 35.64 29.80
C GLU A 584 9.10 34.97 30.36
N PHE A 585 8.71 33.83 29.78
CA PHE A 585 7.53 33.12 30.24
C PHE A 585 7.72 32.56 31.65
N VAL A 586 8.88 32.00 32.00
CA VAL A 586 9.11 31.48 33.36
C VAL A 586 9.09 32.60 34.39
N ALA A 587 9.58 33.79 34.05
CA ALA A 587 9.58 34.96 34.93
C ALA A 587 8.21 35.68 35.03
N ASP A 588 7.30 35.47 34.07
CA ASP A 588 5.98 36.13 34.06
C ASP A 588 5.01 35.52 35.09
N ASN A 589 4.88 36.22 36.21
CA ASN A 589 4.03 35.81 37.33
C ASN A 589 2.55 36.25 37.20
N ARG A 590 2.14 36.84 36.07
CA ARG A 590 0.74 37.20 35.87
C ARG A 590 -0.14 35.95 35.76
N SER A 591 -1.39 36.09 36.21
CA SER A 591 -2.36 34.99 36.19
C SER A 591 -2.78 34.56 34.78
N ASP A 592 -2.63 35.44 33.79
CA ASP A 592 -2.96 35.24 32.37
C ASP A 592 -1.71 35.02 31.47
N ALA A 593 -0.53 34.81 32.06
CA ALA A 593 0.73 34.70 31.32
C ALA A 593 0.69 33.60 30.23
N TYR A 594 0.06 32.46 30.54
CA TYR A 594 -0.06 31.34 29.60
C TYR A 594 -0.99 31.68 28.44
N GLU A 595 -2.14 32.28 28.73
CA GLU A 595 -3.14 32.69 27.75
C GLU A 595 -2.55 33.72 26.77
N ARG A 596 -1.74 34.68 27.26
CA ARG A 596 -1.04 35.63 26.40
C ARG A 596 -0.02 34.97 25.46
N VAL A 597 0.68 33.94 25.93
CA VAL A 597 1.57 33.15 25.09
C VAL A 597 0.77 32.42 24.01
N VAL A 598 -0.36 31.81 24.36
CA VAL A 598 -1.25 31.15 23.40
C VAL A 598 -1.72 32.14 22.33
N ASP A 599 -2.17 33.33 22.74
CA ASP A 599 -2.64 34.36 21.80
C ASP A 599 -1.54 34.82 20.84
N ARG A 600 -0.30 34.98 21.34
CA ARG A 600 0.87 35.29 20.51
C ARG A 600 1.18 34.17 19.52
N LEU A 601 1.13 32.91 19.95
CA LEU A 601 1.40 31.75 19.09
C LEU A 601 0.32 31.56 18.01
N LEU A 602 -0.94 31.78 18.34
CA LEU A 602 -2.06 31.76 17.37
C LEU A 602 -1.95 32.90 16.36
N ALA A 603 -1.34 34.03 16.72
CA ALA A 603 -1.07 35.15 15.83
C ALA A 603 0.20 34.96 14.96
N SER A 604 1.04 33.97 15.27
CA SER A 604 2.28 33.71 14.54
C SER A 604 1.99 33.30 13.08
N PRO A 605 2.78 33.76 12.10
CA PRO A 605 2.66 33.30 10.72
C PRO A 605 3.01 31.80 10.54
N HIS A 606 3.70 31.21 11.53
CA HIS A 606 4.02 29.78 11.56
C HIS A 606 2.85 28.90 12.01
N TYR A 607 1.76 29.50 12.52
CA TYR A 607 0.53 28.81 12.84
C TYR A 607 -0.04 28.09 11.62
N GLY A 608 -0.19 28.82 10.51
CA GLY A 608 -0.73 28.30 9.26
C GLY A 608 0.12 27.18 8.69
N GLU A 609 1.44 27.24 8.83
CA GLU A 609 2.33 26.16 8.41
C GLU A 609 2.11 24.87 9.22
N ARG A 610 2.00 24.97 10.55
CA ARG A 610 1.74 23.81 11.42
C ARG A 610 0.39 23.16 11.15
N TRP A 611 -0.65 23.96 10.97
CA TRP A 611 -2.02 23.47 10.78
C TRP A 611 -2.37 23.16 9.32
N ALA A 612 -1.59 23.67 8.36
CA ALA A 612 -1.68 23.22 6.97
C ALA A 612 -1.25 21.77 6.84
N LEU A 613 -0.26 21.31 7.61
CA LEU A 613 0.26 19.95 7.49
C LEU A 613 -0.83 18.85 7.61
N PRO A 614 -1.62 18.76 8.69
CA PRO A 614 -2.71 17.78 8.78
C PRO A 614 -3.82 18.03 7.76
N TRP A 615 -4.05 19.29 7.33
CA TRP A 615 -5.02 19.56 6.26
C TRP A 615 -4.57 19.02 4.90
N LEU A 616 -3.28 19.16 4.58
CA LEU A 616 -2.68 18.64 3.35
C LEU A 616 -2.63 17.12 3.33
N ASP A 617 -2.60 16.46 4.49
CA ASP A 617 -2.76 15.01 4.59
C ASP A 617 -4.18 14.56 4.23
N LEU A 618 -5.20 15.28 4.72
CA LEU A 618 -6.61 15.07 4.36
C LEU A 618 -6.86 15.31 2.88
N ALA A 619 -6.29 16.39 2.34
CA ALA A 619 -6.35 16.74 0.94
C ALA A 619 -5.40 15.91 0.06
N HIS A 620 -4.76 14.87 0.62
CA HIS A 620 -3.74 14.01 0.01
C HIS A 620 -2.74 14.75 -0.88
N TYR A 621 -2.38 15.99 -0.52
CA TYR A 621 -1.55 16.87 -1.33
C TYR A 621 -0.17 16.27 -1.61
N ALA A 622 0.28 16.36 -2.86
CA ALA A 622 1.69 16.21 -3.20
C ALA A 622 2.05 16.96 -4.48
N ASP A 623 3.34 17.21 -4.65
CA ASP A 623 3.96 17.93 -5.76
C ASP A 623 4.13 17.07 -7.03
N SER A 624 3.57 15.86 -7.07
CA SER A 624 3.73 14.92 -8.20
C SER A 624 2.47 14.15 -8.59
N ASP A 625 2.44 13.60 -9.81
CA ASP A 625 1.27 12.97 -10.41
C ASP A 625 0.89 11.58 -9.84
N GLY A 626 1.86 10.85 -9.26
CA GLY A 626 1.64 9.56 -8.59
C GLY A 626 1.80 8.29 -9.43
N PHE A 627 1.59 8.32 -10.76
CA PHE A 627 1.85 7.16 -11.64
C PHE A 627 3.25 7.24 -12.25
N ASN A 628 3.40 7.97 -13.36
CA ASN A 628 4.71 8.41 -13.89
C ASN A 628 5.50 9.34 -12.94
N ASP A 629 4.90 9.72 -11.82
CA ASP A 629 5.42 10.60 -10.77
C ASP A 629 6.00 11.94 -11.27
N GLY A 630 5.45 12.46 -12.38
CA GLY A 630 5.80 13.76 -12.95
C GLY A 630 5.51 14.90 -11.98
N ILE A 631 6.40 15.90 -11.92
CA ILE A 631 6.24 17.06 -11.04
C ILE A 631 5.07 17.94 -11.50
N ARG A 632 4.26 18.39 -10.53
CA ARG A 632 3.19 19.36 -10.69
C ARG A 632 3.73 20.76 -10.35
N PRO A 633 4.21 21.55 -11.34
CA PRO A 633 4.98 22.77 -11.09
C PRO A 633 4.21 23.88 -10.36
N HIS A 634 2.88 23.77 -10.28
CA HIS A 634 1.98 24.78 -9.72
C HIS A 634 1.17 24.27 -8.51
N ALA A 635 1.35 23.01 -8.08
CA ALA A 635 0.63 22.45 -6.95
C ALA A 635 0.89 23.22 -5.65
N TRP A 636 2.13 23.66 -5.43
CA TRP A 636 2.55 24.44 -4.25
C TRP A 636 1.69 25.69 -3.99
N ARG A 637 1.04 26.25 -5.00
CA ARG A 637 0.20 27.43 -4.85
C ARG A 637 -1.07 27.17 -4.04
N TYR A 638 -1.59 25.93 -4.09
CA TYR A 638 -2.67 25.46 -3.21
C TYR A 638 -2.18 25.34 -1.75
N ARG A 639 -1.01 24.72 -1.51
CA ARG A 639 -0.39 24.70 -0.17
C ARG A 639 -0.24 26.11 0.40
N HIS A 640 0.25 27.06 -0.40
CA HIS A 640 0.38 28.47 0.00
C HIS A 640 -0.97 29.06 0.42
N TRP A 641 -2.02 28.83 -0.37
CA TRP A 641 -3.37 29.29 -0.02
C TRP A 641 -3.88 28.69 1.30
N VAL A 642 -3.65 27.40 1.55
CA VAL A 642 -4.04 26.75 2.82
C VAL A 642 -3.35 27.42 4.01
N ILE A 643 -2.04 27.67 3.92
CA ILE A 643 -1.26 28.34 4.97
C ILE A 643 -1.85 29.74 5.25
N ASP A 644 -2.10 30.52 4.21
CA ASP A 644 -2.63 31.89 4.32
C ASP A 644 -4.07 31.92 4.85
N ALA A 645 -4.91 30.97 4.42
CA ALA A 645 -6.29 30.88 4.89
C ALA A 645 -6.34 30.57 6.39
N LEU A 646 -5.50 29.65 6.87
CA LEU A 646 -5.39 29.32 8.29
C LEU A 646 -4.79 30.47 9.10
N ASN A 647 -3.75 31.13 8.59
CA ASN A 647 -3.14 32.29 9.26
C ASN A 647 -4.13 33.44 9.44
N ARG A 648 -4.94 33.74 8.42
CA ARG A 648 -6.01 34.76 8.49
C ARG A 648 -7.24 34.30 9.28
N ASN A 649 -7.24 33.06 9.79
CA ASN A 649 -8.37 32.44 10.47
C ASN A 649 -9.66 32.51 9.63
N LEU A 650 -9.56 32.16 8.34
CA LEU A 650 -10.72 32.11 7.46
C LEU A 650 -11.77 31.17 8.09
N PRO A 651 -13.02 31.63 8.33
CA PRO A 651 -14.06 30.80 8.90
C PRO A 651 -14.19 29.48 8.15
N PHE A 652 -14.26 28.36 8.89
CA PHE A 652 -14.17 27.01 8.32
C PHE A 652 -15.29 26.70 7.30
N ASP A 653 -16.46 27.32 7.43
CA ASP A 653 -17.53 27.27 6.44
C ASP A 653 -17.11 27.91 5.11
N ARG A 654 -16.50 29.09 5.13
CA ARG A 654 -15.94 29.76 3.95
C ARG A 654 -14.74 29.01 3.39
N PHE A 655 -13.85 28.52 4.25
CA PHE A 655 -12.73 27.66 3.87
C PHE A 655 -13.17 26.39 3.16
N THR A 656 -14.29 25.79 3.58
CA THR A 656 -14.92 24.65 2.91
C THR A 656 -15.53 25.06 1.57
N ILE A 657 -16.32 26.14 1.55
CA ILE A 657 -17.00 26.62 0.35
C ILE A 657 -16.01 26.97 -0.76
N GLU A 658 -14.92 27.67 -0.44
CA GLU A 658 -13.91 28.04 -1.42
C GLU A 658 -13.19 26.82 -2.00
N GLN A 659 -12.91 25.79 -1.19
CA GLN A 659 -12.24 24.58 -1.68
C GLN A 659 -13.11 23.68 -2.55
N VAL A 660 -14.41 23.56 -2.24
CA VAL A 660 -15.32 22.70 -3.01
C VAL A 660 -15.88 23.44 -4.25
N ALA A 661 -16.07 24.75 -4.16
CA ALA A 661 -16.82 25.52 -5.14
C ALA A 661 -16.39 27.00 -5.30
N GLY A 662 -15.15 27.35 -4.96
CA GLY A 662 -14.67 28.73 -5.04
C GLY A 662 -14.71 29.34 -6.45
N ASP A 663 -14.59 28.52 -7.50
CA ASP A 663 -14.75 28.93 -8.90
C ASP A 663 -16.21 29.28 -9.26
N LEU A 664 -17.18 28.77 -8.50
CA LEU A 664 -18.62 29.01 -8.68
C LEU A 664 -19.15 30.15 -7.82
N LEU A 665 -18.31 30.80 -7.00
CA LEU A 665 -18.73 31.94 -6.21
C LEU A 665 -19.09 33.13 -7.12
N PRO A 666 -20.16 33.89 -6.78
CA PRO A 666 -20.41 35.17 -7.43
C PRO A 666 -19.17 36.07 -7.29
N ALA A 667 -18.66 36.58 -8.41
CA ALA A 667 -17.40 37.33 -8.45
C ALA A 667 -16.19 36.58 -7.84
N ALA A 668 -16.05 35.28 -8.17
CA ALA A 668 -14.93 34.44 -7.75
C ALA A 668 -13.56 35.13 -7.92
N THR A 669 -12.88 35.38 -6.81
CA THR A 669 -11.53 35.94 -6.77
C THR A 669 -10.51 34.89 -7.25
N VAL A 670 -9.29 35.33 -7.55
CA VAL A 670 -8.18 34.41 -7.89
C VAL A 670 -7.93 33.43 -6.74
N GLU A 671 -7.86 33.90 -5.49
CA GLU A 671 -7.66 33.03 -4.33
C GLU A 671 -8.80 32.02 -4.13
N ALA A 672 -10.05 32.41 -4.35
CA ALA A 672 -11.19 31.47 -4.28
C ALA A 672 -11.07 30.37 -5.34
N LYS A 673 -10.56 30.68 -6.54
CA LYS A 673 -10.29 29.67 -7.57
C LYS A 673 -9.10 28.77 -7.17
N VAL A 674 -8.01 29.35 -6.63
CA VAL A 674 -6.85 28.60 -6.12
C VAL A 674 -7.26 27.58 -5.05
N ALA A 675 -8.20 27.93 -4.19
CA ALA A 675 -8.74 27.04 -3.16
C ALA A 675 -9.28 25.72 -3.74
N THR A 676 -9.88 25.76 -4.94
CA THR A 676 -10.39 24.56 -5.62
C THR A 676 -9.30 23.56 -6.04
N GLY A 677 -8.02 23.93 -5.87
CA GLY A 677 -6.89 23.02 -5.94
C GLY A 677 -7.02 21.81 -5.00
N PHE A 678 -7.86 21.87 -3.96
CA PHE A 678 -8.25 20.68 -3.18
C PHE A 678 -8.73 19.53 -4.09
N LEU A 679 -9.55 19.83 -5.10
CA LEU A 679 -10.09 18.85 -6.05
C LEU A 679 -9.08 18.44 -7.14
N ARG A 680 -7.88 19.05 -7.18
CA ARG A 680 -6.78 18.74 -8.11
C ARG A 680 -5.71 17.83 -7.50
N ASN A 681 -5.82 17.47 -6.21
CA ASN A 681 -4.81 16.63 -5.57
C ASN A 681 -4.97 15.12 -5.88
N THR A 682 -6.04 14.73 -6.57
CA THR A 682 -6.21 13.36 -7.09
C THR A 682 -5.06 12.97 -8.01
N MET A 683 -4.66 11.70 -8.02
CA MET A 683 -3.59 11.21 -8.92
C MET A 683 -3.98 11.38 -10.39
N THR A 684 -2.97 11.58 -11.25
CA THR A 684 -3.17 11.76 -12.69
C THR A 684 -2.28 10.78 -13.42
N ASN A 685 -2.86 9.92 -14.27
CA ASN A 685 -2.07 9.07 -15.13
C ASN A 685 -1.85 9.74 -16.50
N ARG A 686 -0.59 9.85 -16.89
CA ARG A 686 -0.14 10.44 -18.17
C ARG A 686 0.69 9.43 -18.99
N GLU A 687 0.63 8.14 -18.64
CA GLU A 687 1.32 7.06 -19.34
C GLU A 687 0.73 6.82 -20.73
N THR A 688 1.60 6.49 -21.69
CA THR A 688 1.16 6.12 -23.03
C THR A 688 0.44 4.77 -23.00
N GLY A 689 -0.78 4.71 -23.53
CA GLY A 689 -1.58 3.47 -23.60
C GLY A 689 -2.72 3.38 -22.58
N THR A 690 -2.86 4.38 -21.69
CA THR A 690 -3.96 4.46 -20.71
C THR A 690 -5.28 4.93 -21.33
N ASP A 691 -6.40 4.39 -20.88
CA ASP A 691 -7.73 4.90 -21.24
C ASP A 691 -8.04 6.20 -20.45
N SER A 692 -8.22 7.31 -21.17
CA SER A 692 -8.47 8.61 -20.55
C SER A 692 -9.80 8.68 -19.80
N GLU A 693 -10.82 7.94 -20.25
CA GLU A 693 -12.12 7.93 -19.57
C GLU A 693 -12.08 7.12 -18.29
N GLU A 694 -11.35 6.00 -18.25
CA GLU A 694 -11.12 5.24 -17.03
C GLU A 694 -10.51 6.11 -15.93
N PHE A 695 -9.39 6.77 -16.22
CA PHE A 695 -8.71 7.62 -15.24
C PHE A 695 -9.54 8.83 -14.82
N ARG A 696 -10.28 9.45 -15.75
CA ARG A 696 -11.20 10.54 -15.41
C ARG A 696 -12.26 10.06 -14.41
N VAL A 697 -12.82 8.85 -14.61
CA VAL A 697 -13.79 8.26 -13.69
C VAL A 697 -13.17 7.97 -12.33
N GLU A 698 -11.98 7.35 -12.29
CA GLU A 698 -11.28 7.07 -11.03
C GLU A 698 -10.94 8.35 -10.25
N GLN A 699 -10.52 9.43 -10.93
CA GLN A 699 -10.32 10.74 -10.30
C GLN A 699 -11.60 11.29 -9.66
N ILE A 700 -12.76 11.12 -10.30
CA ILE A 700 -14.03 11.59 -9.75
C ILE A 700 -14.49 10.70 -8.59
N ILE A 701 -14.27 9.39 -8.67
CA ILE A 701 -14.48 8.45 -7.55
C ILE A 701 -13.64 8.89 -6.35
N ASP A 702 -12.36 9.19 -6.57
CA ASP A 702 -11.43 9.64 -5.53
C ASP A 702 -11.83 11.00 -4.93
N ARG A 703 -12.23 11.99 -5.74
CA ARG A 703 -12.81 13.26 -5.24
C ARG A 703 -14.03 13.02 -4.35
N THR A 704 -14.92 12.14 -4.78
CA THR A 704 -16.16 11.82 -4.06
C THR A 704 -15.87 11.15 -2.73
N ALA A 705 -14.98 10.16 -2.73
CA ALA A 705 -14.54 9.46 -1.53
C ALA A 705 -13.80 10.41 -0.57
N THR A 706 -12.89 11.22 -1.10
CA THR A 706 -12.11 12.22 -0.33
C THR A 706 -13.03 13.23 0.35
N VAL A 707 -14.01 13.81 -0.36
CA VAL A 707 -14.97 14.74 0.26
C VAL A 707 -15.80 14.06 1.35
N GLY A 708 -16.25 12.82 1.12
CA GLY A 708 -16.95 12.03 2.13
C GLY A 708 -16.12 11.75 3.38
N THR A 709 -14.87 11.34 3.21
CA THR A 709 -13.95 11.09 4.33
C THR A 709 -13.60 12.40 5.06
N VAL A 710 -13.29 13.47 4.33
CA VAL A 710 -12.78 14.72 4.91
C VAL A 710 -13.87 15.48 5.66
N TRP A 711 -15.07 15.68 5.11
CA TRP A 711 -16.10 16.48 5.78
C TRP A 711 -17.14 15.65 6.52
N LEU A 712 -17.44 14.43 6.10
CA LEU A 712 -18.47 13.61 6.74
C LEU A 712 -17.84 12.56 7.68
N GLY A 713 -16.56 12.25 7.54
CA GLY A 713 -15.96 11.14 8.29
C GLY A 713 -16.68 9.83 8.00
N LEU A 714 -17.05 9.61 6.74
CA LEU A 714 -17.77 8.41 6.29
C LEU A 714 -17.03 7.75 5.14
N THR A 715 -17.08 6.42 5.09
CA THR A 715 -16.48 5.58 4.05
C THR A 715 -17.38 5.46 2.80
N VAL A 716 -17.88 6.60 2.30
CA VAL A 716 -18.82 6.64 1.16
C VAL A 716 -18.29 5.93 -0.09
N GLY A 717 -16.96 5.89 -0.27
CA GLY A 717 -16.29 5.18 -1.37
C GLY A 717 -16.57 3.67 -1.41
N CYS A 718 -16.90 3.04 -0.27
CA CYS A 718 -17.33 1.63 -0.25
C CYS A 718 -18.62 1.40 -1.05
N ALA A 719 -19.42 2.44 -1.27
CA ALA A 719 -20.65 2.36 -2.04
C ALA A 719 -20.45 2.44 -3.57
N ARG A 720 -19.20 2.54 -4.08
CA ARG A 720 -18.95 2.69 -5.52
C ARG A 720 -19.37 1.48 -6.35
N CYS A 721 -19.17 0.27 -5.82
CA CYS A 721 -19.46 -0.99 -6.53
C CYS A 721 -20.81 -1.62 -6.16
N HIS A 722 -21.30 -1.37 -4.94
CA HIS A 722 -22.54 -1.92 -4.39
C HIS A 722 -23.04 -1.01 -3.27
N ASN A 723 -24.25 -1.23 -2.73
CA ASN A 723 -24.71 -0.46 -1.56
C ASN A 723 -23.73 -0.61 -0.40
N HIS A 724 -23.48 0.45 0.35
CA HIS A 724 -22.57 0.44 1.48
C HIS A 724 -22.91 -0.71 2.45
N LYS A 725 -21.89 -1.43 2.93
CA LYS A 725 -22.06 -2.70 3.66
C LYS A 725 -22.75 -2.52 5.02
N TYR A 726 -22.51 -1.40 5.69
CA TYR A 726 -22.95 -1.16 7.07
C TYR A 726 -23.82 0.09 7.20
N ASP A 727 -23.32 1.24 6.75
CA ASP A 727 -24.09 2.48 6.69
C ASP A 727 -25.21 2.46 5.64
N PRO A 728 -26.34 3.15 5.87
CA PRO A 728 -27.48 3.19 4.96
C PRO A 728 -27.22 4.16 3.79
N ILE A 729 -26.19 3.88 3.00
CA ILE A 729 -25.82 4.63 1.80
C ILE A 729 -25.89 3.68 0.62
N SER A 730 -26.79 3.95 -0.31
CA SER A 730 -26.93 3.17 -1.54
C SER A 730 -25.85 3.52 -2.55
N GLN A 731 -25.61 2.60 -3.50
CA GLN A 731 -24.74 2.87 -4.63
C GLN A 731 -25.27 4.05 -5.46
N LYS A 732 -26.59 4.17 -5.59
CA LYS A 732 -27.21 5.31 -6.28
C LYS A 732 -26.77 6.62 -5.65
N GLU A 733 -26.86 6.76 -4.33
CA GLU A 733 -26.48 7.98 -3.60
C GLU A 733 -24.99 8.29 -3.72
N PHE A 734 -24.12 7.28 -3.80
CA PHE A 734 -22.72 7.51 -4.14
C PHE A 734 -22.56 8.18 -5.51
N TYR A 735 -23.26 7.68 -6.54
CA TYR A 735 -23.20 8.30 -7.87
C TYR A 735 -23.94 9.65 -7.95
N GLN A 736 -24.87 9.94 -7.04
CA GLN A 736 -25.45 11.27 -6.88
C GLN A 736 -24.44 12.27 -6.30
N LEU A 737 -23.59 11.83 -5.35
CA LEU A 737 -22.45 12.64 -4.90
C LEU A 737 -21.39 12.82 -6.00
N PHE A 738 -21.06 11.74 -6.71
CA PHE A 738 -20.16 11.74 -7.87
C PHE A 738 -20.57 12.78 -8.92
N ALA A 739 -21.88 12.91 -9.18
CA ALA A 739 -22.39 13.80 -10.21
C ALA A 739 -22.02 15.28 -9.99
N PHE A 740 -21.77 15.72 -8.75
CA PHE A 740 -21.31 17.08 -8.47
C PHE A 740 -19.93 17.39 -9.07
N PHE A 741 -19.06 16.39 -9.18
CA PHE A 741 -17.67 16.55 -9.64
C PHE A 741 -17.46 16.07 -11.10
N ASN A 742 -18.47 15.46 -11.71
CA ASN A 742 -18.37 14.89 -13.07
C ASN A 742 -18.40 15.96 -14.19
N SER A 743 -18.77 17.20 -13.86
CA SER A 743 -18.98 18.29 -14.83
C SER A 743 -17.96 19.41 -14.74
N ASP A 744 -16.76 19.11 -14.23
CA ASP A 744 -15.64 20.06 -14.15
C ASP A 744 -14.54 19.71 -15.16
N ASP A 745 -13.77 20.73 -15.52
CA ASP A 745 -12.51 20.62 -16.25
C ASP A 745 -11.35 21.06 -15.36
N GLU A 746 -10.23 20.36 -15.51
CA GLU A 746 -8.96 20.68 -14.85
C GLU A 746 -8.22 21.79 -15.62
N VAL A 747 -7.94 22.92 -14.97
CA VAL A 747 -7.29 24.08 -15.61
C VAL A 747 -6.16 24.66 -14.77
N ASN A 748 -5.17 25.26 -15.44
CA ASN A 748 -4.16 26.09 -14.81
C ASN A 748 -4.51 27.57 -15.03
N ILE A 749 -4.44 28.36 -13.98
CA ILE A 749 -4.72 29.80 -14.02
C ILE A 749 -3.53 30.61 -13.54
N GLU A 750 -3.40 31.83 -14.07
CA GLU A 750 -2.51 32.83 -13.48
C GLU A 750 -3.02 33.16 -12.06
N ALA A 751 -2.14 32.96 -11.08
CA ALA A 751 -2.44 33.12 -9.65
C ALA A 751 -1.29 33.85 -8.94
N PRO A 752 -1.00 35.09 -9.35
CA PRO A 752 0.17 35.82 -8.87
C PRO A 752 0.09 36.08 -7.37
N LEU A 753 1.22 35.94 -6.71
CA LEU A 753 1.37 36.34 -5.31
C LEU A 753 1.38 37.88 -5.20
N PRO A 754 1.03 38.43 -4.02
CA PRO A 754 1.20 39.86 -3.76
C PRO A 754 2.61 40.33 -4.11
N GLY A 755 2.71 41.36 -4.94
CA GLY A 755 3.98 41.94 -5.38
C GLY A 755 4.53 41.41 -6.72
N GLU A 756 4.02 40.30 -7.27
CA GLU A 756 4.52 39.76 -8.56
C GLU A 756 4.03 40.56 -9.79
N MET A 757 2.79 41.04 -9.74
CA MET A 757 2.12 41.64 -10.91
C MET A 757 2.79 42.93 -11.41
N GLY A 758 3.23 43.80 -10.50
CA GLY A 758 3.85 45.09 -10.86
C GLY A 758 5.15 44.93 -11.65
N PRO A 759 6.17 44.22 -11.11
CA PRO A 759 7.41 43.92 -11.82
C PRO A 759 7.18 43.17 -13.15
N TYR A 760 6.22 42.23 -13.18
CA TYR A 760 5.85 41.52 -14.40
C TYR A 760 5.36 42.50 -15.48
N LEU A 761 4.32 43.29 -15.20
CA LEU A 761 3.74 44.22 -16.19
C LEU A 761 4.75 45.26 -16.69
N ALA A 762 5.66 45.71 -15.84
CA ALA A 762 6.70 46.67 -16.20
C ALA A 762 7.69 46.11 -17.24
N ARG A 763 8.04 44.82 -17.15
CA ARG A 763 9.07 44.19 -17.98
C ARG A 763 8.49 43.33 -19.11
N TYR A 764 7.20 42.99 -19.03
CA TYR A 764 6.52 42.12 -19.99
C TYR A 764 6.52 42.62 -21.44
N PRO A 765 6.36 43.93 -21.74
CA PRO A 765 6.46 44.42 -23.12
C PRO A 765 7.83 44.17 -23.77
N GLU A 766 8.91 44.33 -23.00
CA GLU A 766 10.29 44.05 -23.43
C GLU A 766 10.48 42.55 -23.67
N TYR A 767 10.08 41.70 -22.72
CA TYR A 767 10.09 40.24 -22.86
C TYR A 767 9.38 39.81 -24.14
N GLN A 768 8.16 40.31 -24.34
CA GLN A 768 7.33 39.97 -25.48
C GLN A 768 7.94 40.41 -26.81
N LYS A 769 8.60 41.58 -26.85
CA LYS A 769 9.33 42.03 -28.03
C LYS A 769 10.45 41.06 -28.37
N LYS A 770 11.33 40.74 -27.41
CA LYS A 770 12.43 39.78 -27.60
C LYS A 770 11.94 38.38 -27.94
N ARG A 771 10.85 37.91 -27.32
CA ARG A 771 10.20 36.62 -27.62
C ARG A 771 9.77 36.56 -29.09
N ARG A 772 9.11 37.60 -29.61
CA ARG A 772 8.69 37.65 -31.02
C ARG A 772 9.88 37.70 -31.98
N GLU A 773 10.88 38.53 -31.69
CA GLU A 773 12.11 38.62 -32.49
C GLU A 773 12.84 37.28 -32.55
N LEU A 774 12.87 36.55 -31.44
CA LEU A 774 13.47 35.24 -31.35
C LEU A 774 12.68 34.18 -32.13
N ILE A 775 11.35 34.14 -31.97
CA ILE A 775 10.47 33.19 -32.71
C ILE A 775 10.52 33.47 -34.22
N ALA A 776 10.61 34.74 -34.63
CA ALA A 776 10.67 35.12 -36.04
C ALA A 776 11.95 34.63 -36.78
N GLN A 777 13.00 34.26 -36.05
CA GLN A 777 14.21 33.63 -36.63
C GLN A 777 13.96 32.19 -37.08
N TYR A 778 12.81 31.61 -36.72
CA TYR A 778 12.43 30.24 -37.02
C TYR A 778 11.12 30.19 -37.80
N ARG A 779 10.83 29.05 -38.46
CA ARG A 779 9.66 28.86 -39.34
C ARG A 779 8.35 28.61 -38.58
N VAL A 780 8.20 29.13 -37.35
CA VAL A 780 7.02 28.88 -36.50
C VAL A 780 5.75 29.46 -37.11
N ALA A 781 5.78 30.72 -37.56
CA ALA A 781 4.61 31.39 -38.15
C ALA A 781 4.12 30.72 -39.44
N GLU A 782 5.02 30.08 -40.19
CA GLU A 782 4.70 29.34 -41.41
C GLU A 782 3.98 28.01 -41.10
N LEU A 783 4.45 27.29 -40.09
CA LEU A 783 4.05 25.89 -39.83
C LEU A 783 2.91 25.75 -38.83
N MET A 784 2.73 26.71 -37.92
CA MET A 784 1.73 26.64 -36.86
C MET A 784 0.27 26.57 -37.39
N PRO A 785 -0.15 27.34 -38.43
CA PRO A 785 -1.52 27.23 -38.96
C PRO A 785 -1.84 25.83 -39.53
N ASP A 786 -0.86 25.20 -40.20
CA ASP A 786 -1.00 23.83 -40.72
C ASP A 786 -1.14 22.83 -39.59
N TRP A 787 -0.29 22.96 -38.56
CA TRP A 787 -0.36 22.12 -37.37
C TRP A 787 -1.69 22.23 -36.63
N GLU A 788 -2.21 23.45 -36.42
CA GLU A 788 -3.51 23.64 -35.76
C GLU A 788 -4.63 22.95 -36.55
N ARG A 789 -4.66 23.17 -37.86
CA ARG A 789 -5.68 22.58 -38.74
C ARG A 789 -5.64 21.06 -38.72
N ARG A 790 -4.47 20.46 -38.96
CA ARG A 790 -4.30 18.99 -38.98
C ARG A 790 -4.55 18.35 -37.62
N THR A 791 -4.21 19.03 -36.54
CA THR A 791 -4.47 18.55 -35.18
C THR A 791 -5.98 18.56 -34.87
N LEU A 792 -6.73 19.57 -35.31
CA LEU A 792 -8.19 19.62 -35.19
C LEU A 792 -8.88 18.60 -36.10
N GLU A 793 -8.45 18.47 -37.36
CA GLU A 793 -8.96 17.46 -38.28
C GLU A 793 -8.79 16.05 -37.73
N ALA A 794 -7.63 15.75 -37.13
CA ALA A 794 -7.38 14.47 -36.47
C ALA A 794 -8.22 14.28 -35.20
N ALA A 795 -8.55 15.35 -34.46
CA ALA A 795 -9.42 15.28 -33.30
C ALA A 795 -10.86 14.88 -33.67
N ASP A 796 -11.35 15.37 -34.81
CA ASP A 796 -12.68 15.06 -35.32
C ASP A 796 -12.71 13.73 -36.11
N ASN A 797 -11.56 13.30 -36.66
CA ASN A 797 -11.40 12.04 -37.41
C ASN A 797 -10.18 11.22 -36.90
N PRO A 798 -10.27 10.58 -35.71
CA PRO A 798 -9.12 9.97 -35.04
C PRO A 798 -8.49 8.77 -35.77
N GLU A 799 -9.21 8.16 -36.71
CA GLU A 799 -8.75 7.00 -37.48
C GLU A 799 -8.00 7.38 -38.78
N ALA A 800 -8.10 8.63 -39.21
CA ALA A 800 -7.58 9.07 -40.51
C ALA A 800 -6.05 9.28 -40.52
N ASP A 801 -5.47 9.71 -39.40
CA ASP A 801 -4.03 9.97 -39.29
C ASP A 801 -3.53 9.70 -37.85
N LEU A 802 -3.02 8.49 -37.65
CA LEU A 802 -2.52 7.99 -36.36
C LEU A 802 -1.36 8.82 -35.79
N LEU A 803 -0.58 9.52 -36.62
CA LEU A 803 0.49 10.39 -36.14
C LEU A 803 -0.08 11.72 -35.61
N TRP A 804 -1.08 12.28 -36.29
CA TRP A 804 -1.67 13.55 -35.92
C TRP A 804 -2.68 13.47 -34.77
N ILE A 805 -3.33 12.32 -34.56
CA ILE A 805 -4.10 12.09 -33.33
C ILE A 805 -3.19 12.11 -32.08
N LEU A 806 -1.90 11.75 -32.19
CA LEU A 806 -0.95 11.90 -31.09
C LEU A 806 -0.69 13.38 -30.76
N SER A 807 -0.72 14.28 -31.76
CA SER A 807 -0.66 15.73 -31.54
C SER A 807 -1.83 16.20 -30.67
N TRP A 808 -3.06 15.78 -31.02
CA TRP A 808 -4.25 16.09 -30.25
C TRP A 808 -4.20 15.52 -28.83
N LYS A 809 -3.81 14.26 -28.68
CA LYS A 809 -3.69 13.59 -27.37
C LYS A 809 -2.62 14.24 -26.48
N ARG A 810 -1.48 14.67 -27.04
CA ARG A 810 -0.43 15.38 -26.29
C ARG A 810 -0.89 16.71 -25.70
N LEU A 811 -1.79 17.43 -26.37
CA LEU A 811 -2.40 18.64 -25.81
C LEU A 811 -3.16 18.33 -24.51
N ALA A 812 -3.85 17.20 -24.40
CA ALA A 812 -4.46 16.78 -23.15
C ALA A 812 -3.43 16.28 -22.12
N TRP A 813 -2.43 15.50 -22.55
CA TRP A 813 -1.50 14.84 -21.65
C TRP A 813 -0.47 15.78 -21.01
N LEU A 814 0.00 16.78 -21.77
CA LEU A 814 1.16 17.59 -21.39
C LEU A 814 0.79 19.04 -21.05
N SER A 815 -0.46 19.45 -21.28
CA SER A 815 -0.86 20.85 -21.11
C SER A 815 -2.35 21.01 -20.80
N ASP A 816 -2.70 21.03 -19.51
CA ASP A 816 -4.09 21.17 -19.04
C ASP A 816 -4.84 22.31 -19.76
N GLY A 817 -5.99 21.99 -20.34
CA GLY A 817 -6.89 22.96 -21.00
C GLY A 817 -6.52 23.37 -22.43
N LEU A 818 -5.35 23.01 -22.98
CA LEU A 818 -4.96 23.48 -24.32
C LEU A 818 -5.81 22.93 -25.47
N GLN A 819 -6.43 21.76 -25.30
CA GLN A 819 -7.41 21.25 -26.29
C GLN A 819 -8.61 22.20 -26.44
N ALA A 820 -9.10 22.76 -25.34
CA ALA A 820 -10.20 23.73 -25.37
C ALA A 820 -9.74 25.05 -26.01
N VAL A 821 -8.51 25.49 -25.72
CA VAL A 821 -7.91 26.68 -26.31
C VAL A 821 -7.74 26.53 -27.83
N LEU A 822 -7.28 25.38 -28.31
CA LEU A 822 -7.10 25.11 -29.73
C LEU A 822 -8.44 25.17 -30.50
N ARG A 823 -9.54 24.71 -29.87
CA ARG A 823 -10.90 24.80 -30.43
C ARG A 823 -11.48 26.22 -30.47
N LEU A 824 -10.87 27.20 -29.79
CA LEU A 824 -11.26 28.61 -29.95
C LEU A 824 -10.75 29.15 -31.28
N GLU A 825 -11.58 29.96 -31.94
CA GLU A 825 -11.14 30.82 -33.03
C GLU A 825 -9.89 31.62 -32.63
N PRO A 826 -8.83 31.68 -33.46
CA PRO A 826 -7.58 32.36 -33.10
C PRO A 826 -7.76 33.78 -32.58
N ALA A 827 -8.71 34.54 -33.14
CA ALA A 827 -9.03 35.91 -32.72
C ALA A 827 -9.67 36.01 -31.33
N ARG A 828 -10.22 34.91 -30.79
CA ARG A 828 -10.83 34.83 -29.46
C ARG A 828 -9.86 34.37 -28.37
N ARG A 829 -8.67 33.90 -28.76
CA ARG A 829 -7.64 33.45 -27.82
C ARG A 829 -7.00 34.67 -27.16
N THR A 830 -6.80 34.60 -25.85
CA THR A 830 -5.97 35.59 -25.17
C THR A 830 -4.53 35.47 -25.63
N ARG A 831 -3.73 36.52 -25.43
CA ARG A 831 -2.31 36.49 -25.78
C ARG A 831 -1.56 35.35 -25.08
N ARG A 832 -1.87 35.09 -23.81
CA ARG A 832 -1.28 33.97 -23.05
C ARG A 832 -1.67 32.61 -23.61
N GLN A 833 -2.94 32.44 -23.99
CA GLN A 833 -3.43 31.23 -24.65
C GLN A 833 -2.69 30.97 -25.97
N GLN A 834 -2.46 32.02 -26.75
CA GLN A 834 -1.66 31.94 -27.98
C GLN A 834 -0.21 31.55 -27.66
N ASP A 835 0.41 32.19 -26.67
CA ASP A 835 1.78 31.89 -26.26
C ASP A 835 1.95 30.43 -25.82
N LEU A 836 1.01 29.89 -25.02
CA LEU A 836 1.01 28.50 -24.55
C LEU A 836 0.88 27.50 -25.72
N LEU A 837 -0.03 27.76 -26.67
CA LEU A 837 -0.13 26.92 -27.88
C LEU A 837 1.16 26.99 -28.72
N THR A 838 1.76 28.16 -28.86
CA THR A 838 3.04 28.32 -29.55
C THR A 838 4.17 27.57 -28.84
N ASP A 839 4.27 27.65 -27.51
CA ASP A 839 5.29 26.95 -26.74
C ASP A 839 5.10 25.42 -26.83
N HIS A 840 3.86 24.94 -26.78
CA HIS A 840 3.52 23.53 -27.01
C HIS A 840 3.94 23.08 -28.42
N PHE A 841 3.58 23.86 -29.43
CA PHE A 841 3.97 23.60 -30.82
C PHE A 841 5.49 23.51 -30.97
N ILE A 842 6.25 24.51 -30.48
CA ILE A 842 7.72 24.53 -30.56
C ILE A 842 8.32 23.29 -29.88
N THR A 843 7.79 22.91 -28.71
CA THR A 843 8.31 21.79 -27.93
C THR A 843 8.09 20.43 -28.60
N TYR A 844 6.92 20.23 -29.23
CA TYR A 844 6.48 18.88 -29.64
C TYR A 844 6.35 18.66 -31.15
N TYR A 845 6.35 19.71 -31.98
CA TYR A 845 6.19 19.58 -33.42
C TYR A 845 7.29 18.72 -34.08
N GLY A 846 8.51 18.74 -33.54
CA GLY A 846 9.62 17.92 -34.05
C GLY A 846 9.33 16.41 -34.05
N ALA A 847 8.42 15.94 -33.20
CA ALA A 847 8.00 14.54 -33.15
C ALA A 847 6.94 14.17 -34.21
N LEU A 848 6.39 15.15 -34.94
CA LEU A 848 5.37 14.97 -35.97
C LEU A 848 5.96 15.00 -37.40
N VAL A 849 7.29 15.19 -37.51
CA VAL A 849 8.01 15.32 -38.78
C VAL A 849 9.21 14.35 -38.81
N SER A 850 9.84 14.18 -39.98
CA SER A 850 11.01 13.31 -40.10
C SER A 850 12.19 13.83 -39.24
N PRO A 851 13.10 12.95 -38.76
CA PRO A 851 14.27 13.36 -38.00
C PRO A 851 15.13 14.44 -38.68
N GLU A 852 15.28 14.37 -40.00
CA GLU A 852 16.01 15.33 -40.83
C GLU A 852 15.33 16.69 -40.79
N ARG A 853 13.99 16.70 -40.95
CA ARG A 853 13.19 17.91 -40.87
C ARG A 853 13.20 18.51 -39.48
N ALA A 854 13.12 17.70 -38.43
CA ALA A 854 13.22 18.15 -37.04
C ALA A 854 14.59 18.81 -36.76
N LYS A 855 15.67 18.25 -37.31
CA LYS A 855 17.02 18.79 -37.20
C LYS A 855 17.19 20.11 -37.96
N GLU A 856 16.59 20.22 -39.15
CA GLU A 856 16.57 21.46 -39.94
C GLU A 856 15.80 22.59 -39.21
N LEU A 857 14.65 22.28 -38.63
CA LEU A 857 13.81 23.25 -37.91
C LEU A 857 14.43 23.70 -36.58
N ASN A 858 15.19 22.83 -35.93
CA ASN A 858 15.96 23.10 -34.71
C ASN A 858 15.15 23.79 -33.59
N PHE A 859 13.89 23.38 -33.42
CA PHE A 859 13.01 23.94 -32.38
C PHE A 859 13.46 23.60 -30.95
N GLY A 860 14.28 22.57 -30.77
CA GLY A 860 14.91 22.26 -29.47
C GLY A 860 15.86 23.36 -28.99
N GLU A 861 16.59 24.02 -29.89
CA GLU A 861 17.40 25.19 -29.56
C GLU A 861 16.52 26.41 -29.27
N LEU A 862 15.47 26.63 -30.09
CA LEU A 862 14.49 27.70 -29.85
C LEU A 862 13.85 27.57 -28.46
N ALA A 863 13.42 26.37 -28.07
CA ALA A 863 12.85 26.10 -26.75
C ALA A 863 13.82 26.45 -25.62
N LYS A 864 15.11 26.09 -25.75
CA LYS A 864 16.16 26.46 -24.77
C LYS A 864 16.37 27.97 -24.69
N LYS A 865 16.42 28.65 -25.84
CA LYS A 865 16.58 30.12 -25.90
C LYS A 865 15.36 30.84 -25.32
N LEU A 866 14.15 30.35 -25.57
CA LEU A 866 12.92 30.87 -24.98
C LEU A 866 12.87 30.66 -23.46
N ALA A 867 13.31 29.49 -22.97
CA ALA A 867 13.39 29.21 -21.54
C ALA A 867 14.44 30.10 -20.84
N ALA A 868 15.61 30.29 -21.46
CA ALA A 868 16.64 31.20 -20.97
C ALA A 868 16.12 32.65 -20.92
N LEU A 869 15.50 33.11 -22.01
CA LEU A 869 14.89 34.43 -22.08
C LEU A 869 13.81 34.59 -21.00
N ALA A 870 12.93 33.61 -20.81
CA ALA A 870 11.90 33.67 -19.76
C ALA A 870 12.50 33.80 -18.35
N GLY A 871 13.66 33.16 -18.10
CA GLY A 871 14.38 33.25 -16.83
C GLY A 871 14.99 34.63 -16.52
N GLU A 872 15.14 35.50 -17.51
CA GLU A 872 15.63 36.88 -17.32
C GLU A 872 14.55 37.86 -16.84
N TYR A 873 13.27 37.46 -16.86
CA TYR A 873 12.14 38.33 -16.56
C TYR A 873 11.35 37.82 -15.35
N PRO A 874 10.70 38.72 -14.60
CA PRO A 874 9.77 38.31 -13.55
C PRO A 874 8.68 37.41 -14.15
N GLY A 875 8.43 36.25 -13.55
CA GLY A 875 7.29 35.40 -13.87
C GLY A 875 6.08 35.72 -12.97
N LEU A 876 4.90 35.21 -13.35
CA LEU A 876 3.76 35.13 -12.45
C LEU A 876 3.66 33.71 -11.89
N SER A 877 3.28 33.60 -10.62
CA SER A 877 2.85 32.33 -10.07
C SER A 877 1.54 31.88 -10.73
N GLU A 878 1.41 30.57 -10.93
CA GLU A 878 0.20 29.92 -11.46
C GLU A 878 -0.32 28.89 -10.45
N ALA A 879 -1.58 28.50 -10.59
CA ALA A 879 -2.23 27.50 -9.76
C ALA A 879 -2.99 26.46 -10.58
N GLN A 880 -2.98 25.21 -10.11
CA GLN A 880 -3.88 24.18 -10.61
C GLN A 880 -5.24 24.30 -9.92
N THR A 881 -6.31 24.39 -10.70
CA THR A 881 -7.68 24.61 -10.23
C THR A 881 -8.67 23.76 -11.02
N VAL A 882 -9.94 23.75 -10.62
CA VAL A 882 -11.04 23.23 -11.44
C VAL A 882 -11.92 24.37 -11.93
N ALA A 883 -12.55 24.17 -13.09
CA ALA A 883 -13.54 25.08 -13.65
C ALA A 883 -14.77 24.31 -14.12
N ALA A 884 -15.95 24.78 -13.74
CA ALA A 884 -17.20 24.18 -14.20
C ALA A 884 -17.39 24.29 -15.72
N ARG A 885 -17.89 23.21 -16.34
CA ARG A 885 -18.19 23.17 -17.78
C ARG A 885 -19.45 23.95 -18.11
N ALA A 886 -19.44 24.59 -19.27
CA ALA A 886 -20.65 25.21 -19.84
C ALA A 886 -21.77 24.19 -20.13
N HIS A 887 -21.38 22.97 -20.53
CA HIS A 887 -22.30 21.86 -20.79
C HIS A 887 -21.96 20.71 -19.82
N PRO A 888 -22.81 20.47 -18.80
CA PRO A 888 -22.64 19.38 -17.85
C PRO A 888 -22.59 18.00 -18.51
N ARG A 889 -21.82 17.08 -17.94
CA ARG A 889 -21.77 15.67 -18.37
C ARG A 889 -22.93 14.90 -17.75
N SER A 890 -23.50 13.95 -18.49
CA SER A 890 -24.48 13.00 -17.92
C SER A 890 -23.77 12.03 -16.98
N THR A 891 -24.33 11.83 -15.79
CA THR A 891 -23.84 10.85 -14.80
C THR A 891 -24.75 9.63 -14.78
N ARG A 892 -24.16 8.44 -14.72
CA ARG A 892 -24.85 7.16 -14.60
C ARG A 892 -24.21 6.33 -13.49
N ILE A 893 -25.00 5.45 -12.88
CA ILE A 893 -24.49 4.45 -11.94
C ILE A 893 -23.57 3.51 -12.70
N LEU A 894 -22.33 3.31 -12.26
CA LEU A 894 -21.44 2.31 -12.88
C LEU A 894 -21.68 0.95 -12.21
N VAL A 895 -22.14 -0.03 -12.98
CA VAL A 895 -22.51 -1.35 -12.45
C VAL A 895 -21.24 -2.04 -11.94
N ARG A 896 -21.21 -2.38 -10.64
CA ARG A 896 -20.01 -2.88 -9.94
C ARG A 896 -18.79 -1.93 -9.99
N GLY A 897 -19.00 -0.65 -10.31
CA GLY A 897 -17.91 0.32 -10.49
C GLY A 897 -17.22 0.28 -11.85
N ASP A 898 -17.66 -0.57 -12.79
CA ASP A 898 -17.05 -0.65 -14.13
C ASP A 898 -17.53 0.50 -15.02
N PHE A 899 -16.62 1.42 -15.37
CA PHE A 899 -16.91 2.59 -16.20
C PHE A 899 -17.46 2.23 -17.59
N ARG A 900 -17.17 1.03 -18.10
CA ARG A 900 -17.64 0.52 -19.39
C ARG A 900 -19.05 -0.03 -19.33
N ASN A 901 -19.61 -0.20 -18.12
CA ASN A 901 -20.94 -0.73 -17.90
C ASN A 901 -21.86 0.29 -17.20
N PRO A 902 -22.26 1.37 -17.91
CA PRO A 902 -23.12 2.39 -17.36
C PRO A 902 -24.56 1.88 -17.19
N GLY A 903 -25.08 2.00 -15.98
CA GLY A 903 -26.46 1.71 -15.59
C GLY A 903 -27.38 2.94 -15.69
N ALA A 904 -28.30 3.05 -14.73
CA ALA A 904 -29.32 4.10 -14.73
C ALA A 904 -28.72 5.51 -14.58
N PRO A 905 -29.29 6.53 -15.26
CA PRO A 905 -28.90 7.92 -15.06
C PRO A 905 -29.23 8.40 -13.65
N VAL A 906 -28.39 9.30 -13.14
CA VAL A 906 -28.57 9.94 -11.82
C VAL A 906 -28.28 11.43 -11.90
N GLU A 907 -29.06 12.19 -11.15
CA GLU A 907 -28.87 13.62 -10.93
C GLU A 907 -28.11 13.88 -9.62
N PRO A 908 -27.41 15.02 -9.49
CA PRO A 908 -26.71 15.36 -8.26
C PRO A 908 -27.64 15.35 -7.03
N GLY A 909 -27.13 14.81 -5.91
CA GLY A 909 -27.91 14.61 -4.70
C GLY A 909 -27.05 14.09 -3.53
N THR A 910 -27.61 14.14 -2.33
CA THR A 910 -26.93 13.80 -1.07
C THR A 910 -27.54 12.53 -0.43
N PRO A 911 -26.80 11.81 0.43
CA PRO A 911 -27.33 10.61 1.10
C PRO A 911 -28.56 10.92 1.95
N ALA A 912 -29.63 10.14 1.80
CA ALA A 912 -30.92 10.36 2.44
C ALA A 912 -30.92 10.14 3.97
N ILE A 913 -29.87 9.50 4.50
CA ILE A 913 -29.66 9.39 5.96
C ILE A 913 -29.25 10.73 6.60
N LEU A 914 -28.78 11.67 5.80
CA LEU A 914 -28.46 13.04 6.21
C LEU A 914 -29.55 14.01 5.77
N HIS A 915 -29.48 15.25 6.24
CA HIS A 915 -30.43 16.30 5.85
C HIS A 915 -30.44 16.52 4.31
N PRO A 916 -31.59 16.84 3.70
CA PRO A 916 -31.68 17.07 2.27
C PRO A 916 -30.97 18.37 1.85
N LEU A 917 -30.73 18.53 0.55
CA LEU A 917 -30.35 19.83 -0.02
C LEU A 917 -31.46 20.87 0.22
N ALA A 918 -31.07 22.14 0.32
CA ALA A 918 -32.02 23.24 0.50
C ALA A 918 -33.03 23.30 -0.66
N SER A 919 -34.32 23.45 -0.33
CA SER A 919 -35.38 23.47 -1.33
C SER A 919 -35.25 24.68 -2.27
N GLY A 920 -35.41 24.45 -3.58
CA GLY A 920 -35.33 25.49 -4.61
C GLY A 920 -33.91 25.89 -5.04
N GLU A 921 -32.85 25.35 -4.40
CA GLU A 921 -31.47 25.58 -4.84
C GLU A 921 -31.10 24.61 -5.96
N LYS A 922 -30.39 25.10 -7.00
CA LYS A 922 -29.85 24.23 -8.05
C LYS A 922 -28.74 23.36 -7.47
N PRO A 923 -28.75 22.03 -7.71
CA PRO A 923 -27.80 21.10 -7.08
C PRO A 923 -26.42 21.17 -7.77
N THR A 924 -25.71 22.26 -7.51
CA THR A 924 -24.35 22.56 -8.00
C THR A 924 -23.30 22.21 -6.94
N ARG A 925 -21.99 22.21 -7.29
CA ARG A 925 -20.92 22.08 -6.28
C ARG A 925 -21.04 23.13 -5.17
N LEU A 926 -21.52 24.34 -5.48
CA LEU A 926 -21.75 25.38 -4.48
C LEU A 926 -22.87 25.00 -3.49
N ALA A 927 -23.94 24.37 -3.96
CA ALA A 927 -25.00 23.84 -3.11
C ALA A 927 -24.49 22.69 -2.22
N LEU A 928 -23.69 21.77 -2.79
CA LEU A 928 -23.02 20.72 -2.01
C LEU A 928 -22.10 21.31 -0.93
N ALA A 929 -21.31 22.33 -1.27
CA ALA A 929 -20.39 22.96 -0.34
C ALA A 929 -21.12 23.61 0.84
N ARG A 930 -22.24 24.31 0.58
CA ARG A 930 -23.12 24.87 1.62
C ARG A 930 -23.79 23.78 2.46
N TRP A 931 -24.17 22.67 1.85
CA TRP A 931 -24.76 21.51 2.53
C TRP A 931 -23.77 20.84 3.50
N LEU A 932 -22.48 20.76 3.15
CA LEU A 932 -21.45 20.21 4.05
C LEU A 932 -21.36 21.00 5.35
N VAL A 933 -21.41 22.33 5.28
CA VAL A 933 -21.26 23.22 6.45
C VAL A 933 -22.59 23.81 6.94
N SER A 934 -23.70 23.18 6.56
CA SER A 934 -25.01 23.51 7.12
C SER A 934 -25.04 23.17 8.61
N LYS A 935 -25.74 23.98 9.42
CA LYS A 935 -25.99 23.68 10.84
C LYS A 935 -26.82 22.41 11.04
N GLU A 936 -27.52 21.96 10.01
CA GLU A 936 -28.27 20.70 10.00
C GLU A 936 -27.37 19.49 9.73
N ASN A 937 -26.13 19.69 9.26
CA ASN A 937 -25.18 18.62 9.03
C ASN A 937 -24.63 18.09 10.37
N PRO A 938 -24.89 16.82 10.74
CA PRO A 938 -24.49 16.29 12.04
C PRO A 938 -23.00 15.94 12.15
N LEU A 939 -22.27 15.91 11.03
CA LEU A 939 -20.93 15.31 10.96
C LEU A 939 -19.82 16.34 10.86
N THR A 940 -19.94 17.32 9.97
CA THR A 940 -18.81 18.20 9.63
C THR A 940 -18.18 18.91 10.82
N ALA A 941 -18.97 19.51 11.70
CA ALA A 941 -18.43 20.14 12.89
C ALA A 941 -17.77 19.11 13.84
N ARG A 942 -18.40 17.95 14.07
CA ARG A 942 -17.87 16.88 14.93
C ARG A 942 -16.56 16.31 14.40
N VAL A 943 -16.50 16.01 13.11
CA VAL A 943 -15.32 15.46 12.45
C VAL A 943 -14.16 16.45 12.53
N THR A 944 -14.41 17.73 12.24
CA THR A 944 -13.37 18.76 12.28
C THR A 944 -12.82 18.97 13.70
N VAL A 945 -13.67 19.15 14.71
CA VAL A 945 -13.18 19.34 16.09
C VAL A 945 -12.54 18.07 16.66
N ASN A 946 -13.00 16.88 16.24
CA ASN A 946 -12.37 15.62 16.61
C ASN A 946 -10.93 15.50 16.08
N ARG A 947 -10.68 16.01 14.87
CA ARG A 947 -9.34 16.03 14.27
C ARG A 947 -8.43 17.08 14.93
N MET A 948 -8.96 18.26 15.25
CA MET A 948 -8.21 19.25 16.06
C MET A 948 -7.83 18.65 17.43
N TRP A 949 -8.76 17.94 18.06
CA TRP A 949 -8.50 17.22 19.31
C TRP A 949 -7.45 16.11 19.12
N GLN A 950 -7.56 15.33 18.04
CA GLN A 950 -6.62 14.26 17.71
C GLN A 950 -5.18 14.78 17.54
N GLU A 951 -4.99 15.92 16.88
CA GLU A 951 -3.67 16.53 16.72
C GLU A 951 -3.06 16.92 18.08
N LEU A 952 -3.88 17.46 18.99
CA LEU A 952 -3.44 17.96 20.30
C LEU A 952 -3.30 16.88 21.39
N PHE A 953 -4.05 15.77 21.31
CA PHE A 953 -4.01 14.68 22.30
C PHE A 953 -3.42 13.37 21.76
N GLY A 954 -3.17 13.31 20.45
CA GLY A 954 -2.68 12.14 19.72
C GLY A 954 -3.75 11.08 19.41
N ARG A 955 -4.99 11.30 19.85
CA ARG A 955 -6.14 10.43 19.68
C ARG A 955 -7.40 11.29 19.69
N GLY A 956 -8.29 11.10 18.71
CA GLY A 956 -9.59 11.77 18.68
C GLY A 956 -10.51 11.32 19.82
N LEU A 957 -11.52 12.13 20.15
CA LEU A 957 -12.63 11.68 21.01
C LEU A 957 -13.35 10.48 20.37
N VAL A 958 -13.46 10.47 19.05
CA VAL A 958 -13.74 9.31 18.19
C VAL A 958 -12.41 8.86 17.60
N GLU A 959 -11.97 7.65 17.92
CA GLU A 959 -10.67 7.12 17.48
C GLU A 959 -10.59 6.91 15.96
N THR A 960 -11.69 6.45 15.36
CA THR A 960 -11.83 6.19 13.92
C THR A 960 -12.20 7.47 13.19
N SER A 961 -11.23 8.38 13.03
CA SER A 961 -11.43 9.71 12.42
C SER A 961 -11.89 9.67 10.94
N GLU A 962 -11.71 8.52 10.30
CA GLU A 962 -12.16 8.15 8.95
C GLU A 962 -13.60 7.60 8.90
N ASP A 963 -14.14 7.12 10.02
CA ASP A 963 -15.45 6.46 10.07
C ASP A 963 -16.20 6.77 11.38
N PHE A 964 -17.20 7.64 11.28
CA PHE A 964 -18.18 7.97 12.31
C PHE A 964 -19.48 7.14 12.17
N GLY A 965 -19.57 6.33 11.11
CA GLY A 965 -20.72 5.51 10.78
C GLY A 965 -20.88 4.30 11.70
N ALA A 966 -21.61 3.29 11.24
CA ALA A 966 -22.02 2.14 12.02
C ALA A 966 -20.84 1.26 12.52
N ARG A 967 -19.69 1.33 11.86
CA ARG A 967 -18.46 0.60 12.23
C ARG A 967 -17.47 1.46 13.01
N GLY A 968 -17.70 2.77 13.07
CA GLY A 968 -16.89 3.71 13.82
C GLY A 968 -16.95 3.48 15.33
N GLU A 969 -15.89 3.85 16.03
CA GLU A 969 -15.91 3.89 17.48
C GLU A 969 -16.88 4.95 17.99
N ARG A 970 -17.52 4.67 19.13
CA ARG A 970 -18.29 5.69 19.85
C ARG A 970 -17.34 6.71 20.49
N PRO A 971 -17.75 7.99 20.58
CA PRO A 971 -16.95 9.00 21.25
C PRO A 971 -16.69 8.63 22.71
N SER A 972 -15.46 8.82 23.19
CA SER A 972 -15.09 8.65 24.60
C SER A 972 -15.85 9.64 25.51
N HIS A 973 -16.11 10.85 25.00
CA HIS A 973 -16.85 11.91 25.66
C HIS A 973 -17.91 12.50 24.70
N PRO A 974 -19.08 11.86 24.54
CA PRO A 974 -20.10 12.27 23.56
C PRO A 974 -20.58 13.72 23.77
N GLU A 975 -20.86 14.10 25.02
CA GLU A 975 -21.34 15.46 25.33
C GLU A 975 -20.27 16.52 25.08
N LEU A 976 -18.99 16.21 25.33
CA LEU A 976 -17.88 17.10 25.01
C LEU A 976 -17.74 17.30 23.50
N LEU A 977 -17.86 16.21 22.71
CA LEU A 977 -17.81 16.27 21.26
C LEU A 977 -18.95 17.16 20.71
N ASP A 978 -20.17 16.97 21.20
CA ASP A 978 -21.32 17.78 20.79
C ASP A 978 -21.19 19.23 21.23
N TRP A 979 -20.67 19.48 22.44
CA TRP A 979 -20.38 20.83 22.91
C TRP A 979 -19.34 21.52 22.01
N LEU A 980 -18.20 20.90 21.73
CA LEU A 980 -17.17 21.44 20.84
C LEU A 980 -17.69 21.66 19.42
N ALA A 981 -18.49 20.73 18.89
CA ALA A 981 -19.07 20.86 17.55
C ALA A 981 -20.05 22.05 17.48
N THR A 982 -20.90 22.22 18.48
CA THR A 982 -21.86 23.34 18.53
C THR A 982 -21.18 24.68 18.80
N GLU A 983 -20.11 24.70 19.61
CA GLU A 983 -19.23 25.86 19.80
C GLU A 983 -18.56 26.24 18.48
N PHE A 984 -18.06 25.26 17.72
CA PHE A 984 -17.37 25.51 16.46
C PHE A 984 -18.32 26.07 15.39
N MET A 985 -19.57 25.60 15.33
CA MET A 985 -20.57 26.16 14.42
C MET A 985 -20.97 27.60 14.75
N ASP A 986 -20.59 28.12 15.93
CA ASP A 986 -20.75 29.53 16.29
C ASP A 986 -19.56 30.35 15.76
N GLY A 987 -19.62 30.68 14.48
CA GLY A 987 -18.61 31.49 13.78
C GLY A 987 -17.53 30.70 13.05
N TRP A 988 -17.50 29.36 13.14
CA TRP A 988 -16.57 28.48 12.41
C TRP A 988 -15.09 28.83 12.64
N ASP A 989 -14.78 29.32 13.84
CA ASP A 989 -13.46 29.82 14.23
C ASP A 989 -12.55 28.69 14.72
N SER A 990 -11.56 28.31 13.92
CA SER A 990 -10.63 27.23 14.23
C SER A 990 -9.65 27.61 15.34
N LYS A 991 -9.16 28.85 15.34
CA LYS A 991 -8.24 29.34 16.38
C LYS A 991 -8.93 29.44 17.74
N HIS A 992 -10.20 29.81 17.78
CA HIS A 992 -11.01 29.83 19.00
C HIS A 992 -11.12 28.44 19.63
N ILE A 993 -11.48 27.42 18.85
CA ILE A 993 -11.57 26.04 19.37
C ILE A 993 -10.22 25.54 19.86
N GLN A 994 -9.15 25.77 19.11
CA GLN A 994 -7.80 25.38 19.53
C GLN A 994 -7.36 26.12 20.79
N ARG A 995 -7.65 27.44 20.90
CA ARG A 995 -7.42 28.24 22.10
C ARG A 995 -8.14 27.66 23.31
N LEU A 996 -9.43 27.31 23.17
CA LEU A 996 -10.21 26.68 24.24
C LEU A 996 -9.58 25.35 24.69
N ILE A 997 -9.13 24.52 23.74
CA ILE A 997 -8.48 23.25 24.06
C ILE A 997 -7.17 23.48 24.80
N VAL A 998 -6.24 24.29 24.27
CA VAL A 998 -4.90 24.43 24.85
C VAL A 998 -4.90 25.19 26.19
N THR A 999 -5.91 26.03 26.44
CA THR A 999 -6.07 26.73 27.73
C THR A 999 -6.83 25.94 28.78
N SER A 1000 -7.38 24.76 28.43
CA SER A 1000 -8.05 23.86 29.38
C SER A 1000 -7.09 23.27 30.42
N ALA A 1001 -7.57 23.01 31.63
CA ALA A 1001 -6.81 22.25 32.62
C ALA A 1001 -6.46 20.85 32.11
N THR A 1002 -7.37 20.25 31.33
CA THR A 1002 -7.21 18.95 30.68
C THR A 1002 -5.95 18.87 29.81
N TYR A 1003 -5.73 19.86 28.94
CA TYR A 1003 -4.56 19.90 28.06
C TYR A 1003 -3.26 20.19 28.83
N ARG A 1004 -3.34 21.05 29.87
CA ARG A 1004 -2.20 21.49 30.68
C ARG A 1004 -1.68 20.45 31.66
N GLN A 1005 -2.35 19.30 31.80
CA GLN A 1005 -1.87 18.19 32.63
C GLN A 1005 -0.45 17.74 32.24
N ARG A 1006 0.28 17.16 33.21
CA ARG A 1006 1.52 16.42 32.96
C ARG A 1006 1.26 15.19 32.11
N SER A 1007 2.25 14.83 31.28
CA SER A 1007 2.20 13.66 30.41
C SER A 1007 2.73 12.37 31.06
N ARG A 1008 3.35 12.49 32.24
CA ARG A 1008 4.01 11.41 32.97
C ARG A 1008 3.09 10.19 33.11
N VAL A 1009 3.62 9.03 32.74
CA VAL A 1009 2.92 7.75 32.92
C VAL A 1009 2.66 7.50 34.39
N ARG A 1010 1.42 7.17 34.71
CA ARG A 1010 0.90 6.97 36.06
C ARG A 1010 0.65 5.48 36.30
N PRO A 1011 1.26 4.87 37.33
CA PRO A 1011 1.08 3.44 37.61
C PRO A 1011 -0.38 3.03 37.82
N ASP A 1012 -1.20 3.89 38.44
CA ASP A 1012 -2.62 3.62 38.69
C ASP A 1012 -3.46 3.55 37.40
N LEU A 1013 -3.00 4.17 36.31
CA LEU A 1013 -3.68 4.15 35.02
C LEU A 1013 -3.24 3.01 34.10
N ALA A 1014 -2.14 2.32 34.40
CA ALA A 1014 -1.58 1.29 33.53
C ALA A 1014 -2.57 0.13 33.25
N THR A 1015 -3.45 -0.17 34.21
CA THR A 1015 -4.50 -1.20 34.06
C THR A 1015 -5.90 -0.61 33.90
N ARG A 1016 -6.16 0.59 34.45
CA ARG A 1016 -7.49 1.22 34.45
C ARG A 1016 -7.79 1.95 33.15
N ASP A 1017 -6.80 2.62 32.59
CA ASP A 1017 -6.93 3.41 31.36
C ASP A 1017 -5.59 3.43 30.58
N PRO A 1018 -5.12 2.27 30.10
CA PRO A 1018 -3.81 2.15 29.44
C PRO A 1018 -3.69 3.05 28.20
N GLN A 1019 -4.82 3.32 27.52
CA GLN A 1019 -4.86 4.15 26.32
C GLN A 1019 -5.17 5.64 26.60
N ASN A 1020 -5.22 6.06 27.87
CA ASN A 1020 -5.54 7.44 28.28
C ASN A 1020 -6.87 7.96 27.70
N ARG A 1021 -7.89 7.09 27.55
CA ARG A 1021 -9.22 7.42 27.03
C ARG A 1021 -10.04 8.29 27.99
N LEU A 1022 -9.74 8.24 29.29
CA LEU A 1022 -10.38 9.08 30.32
C LEU A 1022 -9.76 10.47 30.43
N LEU A 1023 -8.64 10.72 29.75
CA LEU A 1023 -7.93 12.01 29.74
C LEU A 1023 -7.46 12.45 31.13
N ALA A 1024 -7.05 11.49 31.97
CA ALA A 1024 -6.51 11.73 33.32
C ALA A 1024 -5.06 12.26 33.32
N ARG A 1025 -4.44 12.39 32.15
CA ARG A 1025 -3.11 12.97 31.91
C ARG A 1025 -3.02 13.46 30.46
N GLN A 1026 -1.99 14.23 30.14
CA GLN A 1026 -1.65 14.52 28.74
C GLN A 1026 -0.93 13.32 28.10
N SER A 1027 -0.95 13.23 26.77
CA SER A 1027 -0.20 12.25 26.00
C SER A 1027 1.19 12.80 25.63
N ARG A 1028 2.22 11.98 25.84
CA ARG A 1028 3.56 12.22 25.32
C ARG A 1028 3.61 11.78 23.86
N LEU A 1029 3.82 12.73 22.94
CA LEU A 1029 3.76 12.49 21.50
C LEU A 1029 5.11 12.74 20.84
N ARG A 1030 5.55 11.80 20.00
CA ARG A 1030 6.63 12.02 19.02
C ARG A 1030 6.16 13.06 18.00
N LEU A 1031 7.04 13.99 17.67
CA LEU A 1031 6.81 14.98 16.62
C LEU A 1031 6.66 14.29 15.26
N PRO A 1032 5.74 14.76 14.37
CA PRO A 1032 5.68 14.33 12.98
C PRO A 1032 7.02 14.47 12.24
N ALA A 1033 7.22 13.71 11.17
CA ALA A 1033 8.47 13.66 10.41
C ALA A 1033 9.01 15.05 10.01
N GLU A 1034 8.13 15.93 9.54
CA GLU A 1034 8.45 17.29 9.12
C GLU A 1034 8.93 18.13 10.31
N LEU A 1035 8.30 17.96 11.48
CA LEU A 1035 8.64 18.71 12.69
C LEU A 1035 9.94 18.22 13.33
N VAL A 1036 10.29 16.93 13.22
CA VAL A 1036 11.61 16.41 13.67
C VAL A 1036 12.74 17.15 12.95
N ARG A 1037 12.58 17.39 11.63
CA ARG A 1037 13.50 18.24 10.87
C ARG A 1037 13.48 19.69 11.38
N ASP A 1038 12.29 20.28 11.53
CA ASP A 1038 12.14 21.69 11.92
C ASP A 1038 12.80 21.99 13.28
N VAL A 1039 12.56 21.17 14.31
CA VAL A 1039 13.16 21.40 15.64
C VAL A 1039 14.67 21.25 15.63
N THR A 1040 15.21 20.35 14.80
CA THR A 1040 16.65 20.14 14.64
C THR A 1040 17.32 21.34 13.97
N LEU A 1041 16.71 21.87 12.90
CA LEU A 1041 17.20 23.07 12.23
C LEU A 1041 17.06 24.32 13.11
N ALA A 1042 15.99 24.41 13.92
CA ALA A 1042 15.78 25.52 14.84
C ALA A 1042 16.83 25.54 15.97
N ALA A 1043 17.08 24.38 16.61
CA ALA A 1043 18.07 24.26 17.67
C ALA A 1043 19.49 24.59 17.16
N SER A 1044 19.83 24.13 15.95
CA SER A 1044 21.14 24.37 15.33
C SER A 1044 21.34 25.81 14.81
N GLY A 1045 20.27 26.59 14.69
CA GLY A 1045 20.31 27.94 14.11
C GLY A 1045 20.38 27.96 12.58
N LEU A 1046 20.14 26.83 11.91
CA LEU A 1046 20.15 26.73 10.45
C LEU A 1046 18.78 27.01 9.81
N LEU A 1047 17.69 26.94 10.58
CA LEU A 1047 16.32 27.02 10.06
C LEU A 1047 16.07 28.32 9.28
N ASN A 1048 15.63 28.17 8.03
CA ASN A 1048 15.05 29.25 7.24
C ASN A 1048 13.55 29.36 7.54
N THR A 1049 13.14 30.47 8.15
CA THR A 1049 11.77 30.75 8.61
C THR A 1049 10.90 31.41 7.53
N THR A 1050 11.34 31.45 6.28
CA THR A 1050 10.53 32.01 5.18
C THR A 1050 9.24 31.22 4.99
N VAL A 1051 8.09 31.90 5.09
CA VAL A 1051 6.75 31.30 4.94
C VAL A 1051 6.32 31.31 3.46
N GLY A 1052 5.73 30.20 3.02
CA GLY A 1052 5.20 30.01 1.68
C GLY A 1052 6.28 29.86 0.60
N GLY A 1053 5.84 29.57 -0.63
CA GLY A 1053 6.70 29.45 -1.80
C GLY A 1053 6.76 28.04 -2.38
N ARG A 1054 7.62 27.86 -3.38
CA ARG A 1054 7.82 26.59 -4.09
C ARG A 1054 8.41 25.54 -3.16
N SER A 1055 8.13 24.28 -3.46
CA SER A 1055 8.77 23.16 -2.76
C SER A 1055 10.27 23.13 -3.08
N VAL A 1056 11.05 22.69 -2.10
CA VAL A 1056 12.50 22.57 -2.16
C VAL A 1056 12.91 21.12 -2.04
N SER A 1057 14.11 20.81 -2.52
CA SER A 1057 14.66 19.46 -2.50
C SER A 1057 15.91 19.46 -1.62
N PRO A 1058 15.81 19.10 -0.33
CA PRO A 1058 16.98 18.94 0.53
C PRO A 1058 18.01 17.97 -0.05
N SER A 1059 19.24 18.03 0.45
CA SER A 1059 20.25 17.02 0.14
C SER A 1059 19.75 15.62 0.49
N MET A 1060 19.97 14.65 -0.41
CA MET A 1060 19.72 13.23 -0.15
C MET A 1060 21.02 12.53 0.26
N PRO A 1061 20.95 11.45 1.04
CA PRO A 1061 22.09 10.56 1.26
C PRO A 1061 22.68 10.05 -0.06
N THR A 1062 24.01 9.88 -0.11
CA THR A 1062 24.72 9.37 -1.29
C THR A 1062 24.18 8.00 -1.71
N GLY A 1063 23.96 7.79 -3.00
CA GLY A 1063 23.44 6.54 -3.57
C GLY A 1063 21.92 6.39 -3.55
N MET A 1064 21.17 7.24 -2.85
CA MET A 1064 19.69 7.20 -2.88
C MET A 1064 19.11 7.64 -4.23
N ALA A 1065 19.70 8.66 -4.85
CA ALA A 1065 19.26 9.12 -6.18
C ALA A 1065 19.50 8.06 -7.28
N ASP A 1066 20.48 7.18 -7.08
CA ASP A 1066 20.85 6.12 -8.04
C ASP A 1066 19.92 4.90 -7.98
N LEU A 1067 19.08 4.79 -6.93
CA LEU A 1067 18.19 3.65 -6.68
C LEU A 1067 16.86 3.73 -7.45
N GLY A 1068 16.56 4.82 -8.17
CA GLY A 1068 15.29 4.97 -8.87
C GLY A 1068 15.39 5.70 -10.21
N HIS A 1069 14.93 5.05 -11.29
CA HIS A 1069 14.80 5.66 -12.63
C HIS A 1069 13.82 6.85 -12.69
N TYR A 1070 12.97 7.03 -11.68
CA TYR A 1070 11.95 8.10 -11.56
C TYR A 1070 12.36 9.24 -10.59
N LEU A 1071 13.60 9.22 -10.08
CA LEU A 1071 14.13 10.18 -9.12
C LEU A 1071 14.95 11.29 -9.81
N SER A 1072 14.30 12.19 -10.54
CA SER A 1072 14.95 13.49 -10.84
C SER A 1072 15.01 14.34 -9.56
N TRP A 1073 16.00 14.06 -8.70
CA TRP A 1073 16.22 14.79 -7.45
C TRP A 1073 17.42 15.72 -7.59
N LYS A 1074 17.18 16.97 -7.98
CA LYS A 1074 18.19 18.02 -7.94
C LYS A 1074 18.08 18.76 -6.61
N ALA A 1075 19.11 18.66 -5.78
CA ALA A 1075 19.14 19.36 -4.50
C ALA A 1075 19.05 20.89 -4.71
N SER A 1076 18.27 21.54 -3.85
CA SER A 1076 18.23 22.99 -3.70
C SER A 1076 19.57 23.52 -3.20
N THR A 1077 19.81 24.83 -3.31
CA THR A 1077 21.06 25.47 -2.90
C THR A 1077 20.82 26.60 -1.90
N GLY A 1078 21.84 26.99 -1.15
CA GLY A 1078 21.76 28.09 -0.19
C GLY A 1078 20.75 27.83 0.93
N GLN A 1079 20.02 28.87 1.34
CA GLN A 1079 19.06 28.84 2.44
C GLN A 1079 17.84 27.94 2.17
N ASP A 1080 17.62 27.51 0.93
CA ASP A 1080 16.53 26.60 0.59
C ASP A 1080 16.77 25.17 1.09
N LEU A 1081 18.02 24.79 1.37
CA LEU A 1081 18.34 23.50 1.99
C LEU A 1081 17.75 23.37 3.40
N TYR A 1082 17.58 24.48 4.11
CA TYR A 1082 17.19 24.51 5.52
C TYR A 1082 15.78 25.04 5.75
N ARG A 1083 14.92 24.95 4.72
CA ARG A 1083 13.49 25.21 4.85
C ARG A 1083 12.82 24.16 5.73
N ARG A 1084 11.67 24.56 6.30
CA ARG A 1084 10.80 23.65 7.06
C ARG A 1084 10.43 22.40 6.26
N GLY A 1085 10.21 21.28 6.95
CA GLY A 1085 9.84 20.00 6.35
C GLY A 1085 8.57 20.04 5.50
N LEU A 1086 7.65 20.95 5.80
CA LEU A 1086 6.44 21.24 5.00
C LEU A 1086 6.74 21.67 3.55
N TYR A 1087 7.91 22.26 3.32
CA TYR A 1087 8.35 22.72 2.00
C TYR A 1087 9.20 21.70 1.26
N THR A 1088 9.55 20.58 1.87
CA THR A 1088 10.20 19.48 1.16
C THR A 1088 9.29 18.99 0.05
N LEU A 1089 9.85 18.72 -1.12
CA LEU A 1089 9.11 18.18 -2.26
C LEU A 1089 8.41 16.87 -1.88
N PHE A 1090 7.07 16.88 -1.89
CA PHE A 1090 6.27 15.70 -1.59
C PHE A 1090 5.98 14.93 -2.88
N LYS A 1091 6.71 13.85 -3.11
CA LYS A 1091 6.45 12.93 -4.21
C LYS A 1091 5.68 11.70 -3.72
N ARG A 1092 4.71 11.22 -4.51
CA ARG A 1092 3.86 10.06 -4.19
C ARG A 1092 4.56 8.72 -4.33
N VAL A 1093 5.42 8.56 -5.36
CA VAL A 1093 6.12 7.29 -5.60
C VAL A 1093 7.44 7.22 -4.84
N ALA A 1094 8.13 8.35 -4.67
CA ALA A 1094 9.45 8.38 -4.07
C ALA A 1094 9.62 9.53 -3.08
N GLN A 1095 9.13 9.30 -1.86
CA GLN A 1095 9.22 10.27 -0.75
C GLN A 1095 10.67 10.58 -0.36
N TYR A 1096 10.88 11.76 0.22
CA TYR A 1096 12.16 12.07 0.86
C TYR A 1096 12.42 11.05 1.99
N PRO A 1097 13.56 10.33 1.97
CA PRO A 1097 13.77 9.17 2.85
C PRO A 1097 13.56 9.44 4.34
N GLN A 1098 14.00 10.60 4.83
CA GLN A 1098 13.80 10.98 6.23
C GLN A 1098 12.30 11.11 6.57
N LEU A 1099 11.45 11.57 5.65
CA LEU A 1099 10.01 11.64 5.91
C LEU A 1099 9.39 10.25 6.06
N ALA A 1100 9.77 9.32 5.16
CA ALA A 1100 9.29 7.95 5.21
C ALA A 1100 9.68 7.22 6.50
N VAL A 1101 10.94 7.37 6.96
CA VAL A 1101 11.43 6.75 8.20
C VAL A 1101 10.66 7.21 9.44
N PHE A 1102 10.11 8.44 9.41
CA PHE A 1102 9.36 9.05 10.52
C PHE A 1102 7.84 9.03 10.30
N ASP A 1103 7.33 8.03 9.60
CA ASP A 1103 5.90 7.73 9.40
C ASP A 1103 5.13 8.84 8.66
N ALA A 1104 5.76 9.56 7.71
CA ALA A 1104 5.02 10.46 6.84
C ALA A 1104 4.06 9.66 5.92
N PRO A 1105 2.83 10.14 5.67
CA PRO A 1105 1.86 9.42 4.83
C PRO A 1105 2.30 9.42 3.36
N ASP A 1106 2.03 8.35 2.61
CA ASP A 1106 2.43 8.14 1.20
C ASP A 1106 1.81 9.12 0.18
N ARG A 1107 0.82 9.93 0.60
CA ARG A 1107 0.08 10.93 -0.19
C ARG A 1107 -0.69 10.36 -1.39
N GLN A 1108 -0.88 9.05 -1.49
CA GLN A 1108 -1.69 8.43 -2.55
C GLN A 1108 -3.19 8.47 -2.21
N GLN A 1109 -3.53 8.47 -0.93
CA GLN A 1109 -4.89 8.57 -0.42
C GLN A 1109 -4.97 9.59 0.72
N SER A 1110 -6.18 10.02 1.06
CA SER A 1110 -6.42 10.90 2.21
C SER A 1110 -6.01 10.22 3.51
N CYS A 1111 -5.20 10.89 4.32
CA CYS A 1111 -4.80 10.41 5.64
C CYS A 1111 -5.56 11.17 6.73
N SER A 1112 -6.52 10.51 7.39
CA SER A 1112 -7.31 11.07 8.50
C SER A 1112 -6.59 11.02 9.85
N ARG A 1113 -5.58 10.15 9.96
CA ARG A 1113 -4.80 9.88 11.17
C ARG A 1113 -3.43 9.35 10.79
N ARG A 1114 -2.38 10.02 11.27
CA ARG A 1114 -0.99 9.56 11.11
C ARG A 1114 -0.67 8.45 12.10
N ASP A 1115 0.04 7.44 11.62
CA ASP A 1115 0.69 6.48 12.49
C ASP A 1115 1.90 7.13 13.19
N ARG A 1116 2.21 6.64 14.39
CA ARG A 1116 3.38 7.08 15.16
C ARG A 1116 4.09 5.87 15.72
N SER A 1117 5.19 5.50 15.09
CA SER A 1117 6.12 4.49 15.56
C SER A 1117 7.32 5.13 16.26
N THR A 1118 8.00 4.32 17.09
CA THR A 1118 9.32 4.63 17.65
C THR A 1118 10.20 3.43 17.38
N THR A 1119 11.15 3.57 16.46
CA THR A 1119 11.99 2.45 16.01
C THR A 1119 13.49 2.75 16.16
N PRO A 1120 14.35 1.74 16.33
CA PRO A 1120 15.80 1.94 16.32
C PRO A 1120 16.30 2.57 15.01
N LEU A 1121 15.61 2.34 13.88
CA LEU A 1121 15.98 2.93 12.59
C LEU A 1121 15.85 4.46 12.60
N GLN A 1122 14.82 5.00 13.26
CA GLN A 1122 14.66 6.45 13.44
C GLN A 1122 15.82 7.06 14.23
N ALA A 1123 16.26 6.40 15.31
CA ALA A 1123 17.42 6.85 16.08
C ALA A 1123 18.71 6.80 15.23
N LEU A 1124 18.90 5.78 14.41
CA LEU A 1124 20.02 5.70 13.46
C LEU A 1124 19.94 6.78 12.38
N ASN A 1125 18.75 7.11 11.88
CA ASN A 1125 18.56 8.17 10.89
C ASN A 1125 18.98 9.53 11.47
N LEU A 1126 18.57 9.86 12.71
CA LEU A 1126 19.01 11.08 13.41
C LEU A 1126 20.52 11.19 13.62
N LEU A 1127 21.25 10.06 13.65
CA LEU A 1127 22.72 10.07 13.76
C LEU A 1127 23.44 10.20 12.42
N ASN A 1128 22.83 9.71 11.32
CA ASN A 1128 23.54 9.43 10.07
C ASN A 1128 23.03 10.19 8.85
N ASP A 1129 21.80 10.69 8.85
CA ASP A 1129 21.29 11.48 7.71
C ASP A 1129 22.07 12.80 7.60
N PRO A 1130 22.46 13.24 6.39
CA PRO A 1130 23.21 14.47 6.20
C PRO A 1130 22.61 15.70 6.90
N VAL A 1131 21.28 15.85 6.92
CA VAL A 1131 20.66 17.03 7.54
C VAL A 1131 20.89 17.07 9.06
N PHE A 1132 20.88 15.93 9.74
CA PHE A 1132 21.06 15.89 11.19
C PHE A 1132 22.54 16.05 11.58
N LEU A 1133 23.46 15.57 10.74
CA LEU A 1133 24.89 15.83 10.92
C LEU A 1133 25.21 17.31 10.71
N GLU A 1134 24.70 17.93 9.65
CA GLU A 1134 24.85 19.37 9.40
C GLU A 1134 24.24 20.19 10.55
N ALA A 1135 23.09 19.78 11.07
CA ALA A 1135 22.48 20.43 12.23
C ALA A 1135 23.30 20.23 13.52
N ALA A 1136 23.93 19.07 13.72
CA ALA A 1136 24.84 18.86 14.85
C ALA A 1136 26.08 19.76 14.76
N GLN A 1137 26.61 19.97 13.55
CA GLN A 1137 27.68 20.94 13.29
C GLN A 1137 27.22 22.37 13.57
N GLY A 1138 26.02 22.74 13.10
CA GLY A 1138 25.40 24.03 13.36
C GLY A 1138 25.21 24.29 14.86
N LEU A 1139 24.68 23.33 15.61
CA LEU A 1139 24.47 23.43 17.06
C LEU A 1139 25.80 23.55 17.82
N ALA A 1140 26.82 22.80 17.44
CA ALA A 1140 28.16 22.91 18.01
C ALA A 1140 28.74 24.31 17.79
N ALA A 1141 28.73 24.79 16.54
CA ALA A 1141 29.25 26.09 16.19
C ALA A 1141 28.45 27.23 16.86
N ARG A 1142 27.13 27.08 16.97
CA ARG A 1142 26.25 27.99 17.70
C ARG A 1142 26.61 28.05 19.19
N THR A 1143 26.74 26.89 19.84
CA THR A 1143 27.10 26.78 21.26
C THR A 1143 28.44 27.45 21.56
N LEU A 1144 29.44 27.21 20.71
CA LEU A 1144 30.78 27.78 20.87
C LEU A 1144 30.83 29.30 20.68
N ARG A 1145 30.02 29.84 19.76
CA ARG A 1145 29.94 31.29 19.50
C ARG A 1145 29.11 32.05 20.52
N GLU A 1146 27.97 31.50 20.92
CA GLU A 1146 26.97 32.20 21.73
C GLU A 1146 27.20 32.02 23.24
N SER A 1147 27.97 31.01 23.67
CA SER A 1147 28.34 30.80 25.07
C SER A 1147 29.85 30.93 25.30
N SER A 1148 30.24 31.99 26.00
CA SER A 1148 31.63 32.25 26.44
C SER A 1148 32.04 31.48 27.70
N GLY A 1149 31.12 30.69 28.26
CA GLY A 1149 31.34 29.93 29.49
C GLY A 1149 32.26 28.73 29.37
N ASP A 1150 32.51 28.07 30.50
CA ASP A 1150 33.28 26.82 30.54
C ASP A 1150 32.52 25.65 29.86
N SER A 1151 33.15 24.46 29.80
CA SER A 1151 32.52 23.29 29.18
C SER A 1151 31.18 22.92 29.82
N ARG A 1152 30.98 23.10 31.13
CA ARG A 1152 29.71 22.81 31.80
C ARG A 1152 28.64 23.85 31.46
N GLU A 1153 29.01 25.12 31.41
CA GLU A 1153 28.11 26.21 31.01
C GLU A 1153 27.69 26.06 29.54
N ARG A 1154 28.62 25.68 28.65
CA ARG A 1154 28.31 25.37 27.25
C ARG A 1154 27.42 24.13 27.09
N ILE A 1155 27.63 23.08 27.88
CA ILE A 1155 26.71 21.93 27.92
C ILE A 1155 25.32 22.37 28.35
N ALA A 1156 25.21 23.19 29.40
CA ALA A 1156 23.92 23.69 29.87
C ALA A 1156 23.24 24.54 28.80
N TYR A 1157 23.99 25.39 28.08
CA TYR A 1157 23.48 26.20 26.98
C TYR A 1157 22.93 25.34 25.83
N ALA A 1158 23.72 24.40 25.32
CA ALA A 1158 23.29 23.49 24.24
C ALA A 1158 22.07 22.64 24.63
N PHE A 1159 22.03 22.18 25.88
CA PHE A 1159 20.92 21.41 26.42
C PHE A 1159 19.63 22.25 26.48
N ARG A 1160 19.73 23.51 26.92
CA ARG A 1160 18.60 24.44 26.91
C ARG A 1160 18.13 24.76 25.49
N LEU A 1161 19.03 24.92 24.52
CA LEU A 1161 18.64 25.12 23.11
C LEU A 1161 17.80 23.94 22.58
N CYS A 1162 18.10 22.72 23.01
CA CYS A 1162 17.40 21.53 22.57
C CYS A 1162 16.08 21.31 23.33
N LEU A 1163 16.10 21.45 24.67
CA LEU A 1163 15.04 20.97 25.57
C LEU A 1163 14.34 22.09 26.37
N GLY A 1164 14.80 23.34 26.28
CA GLY A 1164 14.23 24.49 27.00
C GLY A 1164 14.54 24.54 28.50
N ARG A 1165 14.90 23.40 29.11
CA ARG A 1165 15.28 23.28 30.54
C ARG A 1165 16.79 23.12 30.73
N PRO A 1166 17.36 23.44 31.90
CA PRO A 1166 18.73 23.04 32.22
C PRO A 1166 18.85 21.51 32.41
N PRO A 1167 20.05 20.94 32.20
CA PRO A 1167 20.30 19.53 32.49
C PRO A 1167 20.26 19.29 34.00
N ALA A 1168 19.74 18.14 34.42
CA ALA A 1168 19.89 17.67 35.79
C ALA A 1168 21.39 17.38 36.09
N PRO A 1169 21.84 17.42 37.36
CA PRO A 1169 23.25 17.21 37.70
C PRO A 1169 23.85 15.93 37.10
N ALA A 1170 23.11 14.82 37.12
CA ALA A 1170 23.55 13.56 36.54
C ALA A 1170 23.64 13.58 35.00
N GLU A 1171 22.75 14.33 34.33
CA GLU A 1171 22.80 14.54 32.88
C GLU A 1171 24.03 15.37 32.51
N ALA A 1172 24.26 16.48 33.22
CA ALA A 1172 25.42 17.36 33.03
C ALA A 1172 26.74 16.61 33.22
N ASP A 1173 26.86 15.83 34.30
CA ASP A 1173 28.07 15.04 34.58
C ASP A 1173 28.32 13.96 33.52
N ARG A 1174 27.25 13.34 32.99
CA ARG A 1174 27.38 12.32 31.94
C ARG A 1174 27.81 12.94 30.62
N LEU A 1175 27.25 14.09 30.26
CA LEU A 1175 27.61 14.84 29.05
C LEU A 1175 29.03 15.38 29.13
N ALA A 1176 29.47 15.88 30.29
CA ALA A 1176 30.85 16.34 30.50
C ALA A 1176 31.86 15.22 30.30
N ARG A 1177 31.64 14.05 30.92
CA ARG A 1177 32.49 12.87 30.69
C ARG A 1177 32.48 12.40 29.24
N TYR A 1178 31.33 12.45 28.57
CA TYR A 1178 31.23 12.10 27.16
C TYR A 1178 32.07 13.05 26.30
N PHE A 1179 31.94 14.35 26.53
CA PHE A 1179 32.72 15.39 25.83
C PHE A 1179 34.23 15.17 25.99
N GLU A 1180 34.71 15.02 27.23
CA GLU A 1180 36.14 14.78 27.52
C GLU A 1180 36.67 13.55 26.79
N ASN A 1181 35.89 12.46 26.78
CA ASN A 1181 36.25 11.25 26.05
C ASN A 1181 36.31 11.46 24.53
N GLN A 1182 35.33 12.16 23.95
CA GLN A 1182 35.34 12.47 22.51
C GLN A 1182 36.50 13.37 22.13
N ALA A 1183 36.79 14.41 22.92
CA ALA A 1183 37.93 15.30 22.70
C ALA A 1183 39.25 14.51 22.72
N ALA A 1184 39.44 13.59 23.67
CA ALA A 1184 40.63 12.74 23.75
C ALA A 1184 40.79 11.79 22.53
N ILE A 1185 39.69 11.21 22.04
CA ILE A 1185 39.69 10.35 20.84
C ILE A 1185 40.03 11.19 19.61
N LEU A 1186 39.34 12.31 19.42
CA LEU A 1186 39.46 13.16 18.24
C LEU A 1186 40.81 13.89 18.17
N ALA A 1187 41.45 14.17 19.30
CA ALA A 1187 42.82 14.66 19.33
C ALA A 1187 43.80 13.72 18.59
N ARG A 1188 43.53 12.40 18.58
CA ARG A 1188 44.37 11.37 17.95
C ARG A 1188 43.95 10.99 16.53
N GLU A 1189 42.80 11.46 16.06
CA GLU A 1189 42.17 11.04 14.80
C GLU A 1189 41.95 12.24 13.85
N PRO A 1190 43.02 12.78 13.23
CA PRO A 1190 42.93 14.01 12.43
C PRO A 1190 41.98 13.89 11.23
N THR A 1191 41.87 12.70 10.63
CA THR A 1191 40.93 12.42 9.53
C THR A 1191 39.47 12.48 9.99
N ALA A 1192 39.17 11.93 11.18
CA ALA A 1192 37.82 11.97 11.73
C ALA A 1192 37.41 13.40 12.10
N ARG A 1193 38.32 14.18 12.69
CA ARG A 1193 38.09 15.61 12.97
C ARG A 1193 37.71 16.40 11.72
N ALA A 1194 38.50 16.27 10.66
CA ALA A 1194 38.30 17.02 9.42
C ALA A 1194 36.96 16.67 8.74
N ARG A 1195 36.45 15.45 8.95
CA ARG A 1195 35.12 15.03 8.46
C ARG A 1195 33.97 15.53 9.32
N LEU A 1196 34.15 15.54 10.65
CA LEU A 1196 33.10 15.97 11.60
C LEU A 1196 32.92 17.48 11.62
N PHE A 1197 33.98 18.26 11.43
CA PHE A 1197 33.92 19.73 11.39
C PHE A 1197 34.71 20.25 10.17
N PRO A 1198 34.08 20.30 8.98
CA PRO A 1198 34.78 20.69 7.74
C PRO A 1198 35.00 22.20 7.58
N ALA A 1199 34.40 23.03 8.45
CA ALA A 1199 34.60 24.47 8.45
C ALA A 1199 35.95 24.87 9.08
N GLN A 1200 36.48 26.05 8.73
CA GLN A 1200 37.56 26.65 9.53
C GLN A 1200 37.01 26.83 10.96
N GLY A 1201 37.67 26.25 11.96
CA GLY A 1201 37.20 26.15 13.34
C GLY A 1201 36.73 27.48 13.94
N VAL A 1202 36.03 27.42 15.07
CA VAL A 1202 35.60 28.64 15.77
C VAL A 1202 36.84 29.36 16.35
N GLU A 1203 36.88 30.68 16.25
CA GLU A 1203 38.02 31.44 16.79
C GLU A 1203 38.17 31.19 18.30
N GLY A 1204 39.38 30.82 18.74
CA GLY A 1204 39.67 30.53 20.15
C GLY A 1204 39.41 29.09 20.61
N THR A 1205 39.07 28.15 19.71
CA THR A 1205 38.94 26.72 20.03
C THR A 1205 39.89 25.85 19.21
N SER A 1206 40.16 24.62 19.68
CA SER A 1206 40.91 23.63 18.90
C SER A 1206 39.98 22.85 17.97
N GLN A 1207 40.48 22.42 16.80
CA GLN A 1207 39.68 21.56 15.89
C GLN A 1207 39.23 20.24 16.53
N ALA A 1208 39.95 19.75 17.54
CA ALA A 1208 39.55 18.55 18.28
C ALA A 1208 38.36 18.83 19.20
N ASP A 1209 38.36 19.99 19.87
CA ASP A 1209 37.23 20.43 20.70
C ASP A 1209 36.00 20.71 19.84
N ASP A 1210 36.15 21.40 18.70
CA ASP A 1210 35.06 21.68 17.76
C ASP A 1210 34.37 20.38 17.32
N ALA A 1211 35.15 19.38 16.90
CA ALA A 1211 34.62 18.08 16.50
C ALA A 1211 33.98 17.31 17.67
N ALA A 1212 34.50 17.44 18.90
CA ALA A 1212 33.90 16.84 20.09
C ALA A 1212 32.54 17.48 20.43
N TRP A 1213 32.38 18.78 20.21
CA TRP A 1213 31.09 19.47 20.33
C TRP A 1213 30.07 19.01 19.29
N VAL A 1214 30.49 18.63 18.07
CA VAL A 1214 29.59 18.00 17.08
C VAL A 1214 29.07 16.67 17.59
N ALA A 1215 29.95 15.83 18.15
CA ALA A 1215 29.55 14.54 18.71
C ALA A 1215 28.55 14.71 19.86
N LEU A 1216 28.81 15.66 20.78
CA LEU A 1216 27.88 15.98 21.86
C LEU A 1216 26.54 16.53 21.34
N SER A 1217 26.58 17.42 20.36
CA SER A 1217 25.39 17.99 19.72
C SER A 1217 24.54 16.92 19.06
N SER A 1218 25.18 15.94 18.40
CA SER A 1218 24.50 14.78 17.82
C SER A 1218 23.77 13.96 18.89
N VAL A 1219 24.36 13.76 20.07
CA VAL A 1219 23.68 13.08 21.20
C VAL A 1219 22.44 13.85 21.64
N LEU A 1220 22.52 15.18 21.78
CA LEU A 1220 21.38 16.01 22.21
C LEU A 1220 20.23 15.97 21.21
N LEU A 1221 20.53 16.06 19.91
CA LEU A 1221 19.55 15.98 18.83
C LEU A 1221 18.95 14.57 18.65
N ASN A 1222 19.58 13.55 19.24
CA ASN A 1222 19.11 12.16 19.22
C ASN A 1222 18.25 11.78 20.43
N LEU A 1223 18.11 12.66 21.43
CA LEU A 1223 17.34 12.35 22.63
C LEU A 1223 15.86 12.11 22.29
N ASP A 1224 15.28 11.09 22.90
CA ASP A 1224 13.85 10.82 22.81
C ASP A 1224 13.02 12.01 23.33
N GLU A 1225 13.50 12.74 24.34
CA GLU A 1225 12.89 14.01 24.80
C GLU A 1225 12.88 15.07 23.69
N PHE A 1226 13.97 15.18 22.92
CA PHE A 1226 14.14 16.20 21.88
C PHE A 1226 13.14 16.04 20.73
N ILE A 1227 12.89 14.81 20.29
CA ILE A 1227 11.94 14.49 19.22
C ILE A 1227 10.49 14.37 19.70
N THR A 1228 10.22 14.74 20.96
CA THR A 1228 8.88 14.87 21.52
C THR A 1228 8.55 16.32 21.83
N ARG A 1229 7.27 16.60 22.00
CA ARG A 1229 6.77 17.93 22.38
C ARG A 1229 6.84 18.24 23.88
N GLU A 1230 7.51 17.39 24.66
CA GLU A 1230 7.61 17.50 26.12
C GLU A 1230 8.88 18.23 26.57
#